data_AF-A0A965L477-F1
#
_entry.id   AF-A0A965L477-F1
#
_cell.length_a   1.000
_cell.length_b   1.000
_cell.length_c   1.000
_cell.angle_alpha   90.00
_cell.angle_beta   90.00
_cell.angle_gamma   90.00
#
_symmetry.space_group_name_H-M   'P 1'
#
loop_
_entity.id
_entity.type
_entity.pdbx_description
1 polymer ?
#
loop_
_entity_poly.entity_id
_entity_poly.type
_entity_poly.pdbx_seq_one_letter_code
_entity_poly.pdbx_strand_id
1 'polypeptide(L)'
;MKIFKIIIPVFLVAICMYAAWSCSDAQGSDTSMPDVVDYNFHIRPILSDRCFKCHGPDANKRQANLRLDTKEGAYAAFKDNAKAHAIVPGDPSQSDAFQRLITKDTALRMPTMKSNLVLTQHEIDLIEKWIDQGAVYKPHWSFIKPVKPELPDADEAWVRNDIDYFVYAKMKEKGLSPSKETDKERLLKRVCLDLTGLPPTLEMQDRFLNDTDPKAYEKIVNELLANKHFGEKMAAPWLDVARYADSHGYQDDGLRTMWPWRDWVIHAFNSNYSYKKFVTWQLAGDLIPGANKEMLLATGFNRNHKITQEGGVIDEEYRVEYINDRTSTFGKSFLALTFECSKCHDHKYDPISQKDYYSTYAFFNQVPEKGLFGTIDASFADPPNMRITTKDVNSLLKFINKRDTFAVDVMVMKDSANMRKTYILSRGNYDMPTFEVGVGIPKSILPYSVAKYGSNRLGLVRWMFDDANPLTSRVFVNRIWAQFFGRGIVKTLGDFGMQGELPTHPELLDWLAVDFKAHHWNMKRLVKQIVMSATYQQSSDVPSAALKSDPENIYLSHSPRLRLPAENVRDHVLASADILNPEIGGPSVKPYQPKGLWEMATSGRGSLMTYIQDHNQDLYRRGMYVFIKRTVPPPSMLIFDASNRDQCEVQRGRTNTPLQALVMMNDPHVMESSRVLASHLSAEKGSLDVVLAKAFRKIICRKPSEKELIILKRYFENEQASFKKEPNKIEKLMKIGEYKKDPGAIRFYTAALMQTIQLIYNMEEALIRV
;
A
#
# COMPACT_ATOMS: atom_id res chain seq x y z
N MET A 1 -50.23 29.38 -24.96
CA MET A 1 -48.86 29.17 -25.50
C MET A 1 -47.84 30.30 -25.27
N LYS A 2 -48.18 31.45 -24.65
CA LYS A 2 -47.19 32.51 -24.31
C LYS A 2 -46.56 32.36 -22.91
N ILE A 3 -47.26 31.72 -21.96
CA ILE A 3 -46.80 31.56 -20.56
C ILE A 3 -45.67 30.52 -20.44
N PHE A 4 -45.65 29.48 -21.28
CA PHE A 4 -44.60 28.45 -21.27
C PHE A 4 -43.23 28.93 -21.81
N LYS A 5 -43.18 30.02 -22.58
CA LYS A 5 -41.93 30.55 -23.14
C LYS A 5 -41.07 31.33 -22.13
N ILE A 6 -41.65 31.72 -20.99
CA ILE A 6 -40.94 32.49 -19.95
C ILE A 6 -40.57 31.61 -18.75
N ILE A 7 -41.38 30.60 -18.43
CA ILE A 7 -41.15 29.73 -17.25
C ILE A 7 -39.96 28.78 -17.46
N ILE A 8 -39.80 28.21 -18.65
CA ILE A 8 -38.70 27.27 -18.96
C ILE A 8 -37.31 27.92 -18.84
N PRO A 9 -37.03 29.12 -19.41
CA PRO A 9 -35.72 29.75 -19.24
C PRO A 9 -35.46 30.21 -17.80
N VAL A 10 -36.48 30.63 -17.04
CA VAL A 10 -36.32 31.00 -15.62
C VAL A 10 -36.00 29.78 -14.76
N PHE A 11 -36.62 28.62 -15.03
CA PHE A 11 -36.33 27.37 -14.33
C PHE A 11 -34.94 26.81 -14.67
N LEU A 12 -34.51 26.93 -15.93
CA LEU A 12 -33.16 26.55 -16.37
C LEU A 12 -32.08 27.46 -15.76
N VAL A 13 -32.33 28.76 -15.67
CA VAL A 13 -31.42 29.71 -15.01
C VAL A 13 -31.36 29.45 -13.50
N ALA A 14 -32.48 29.11 -12.86
CA ALA A 14 -32.50 28.73 -11.44
C ALA A 14 -31.77 27.40 -11.18
N ILE A 15 -31.92 26.39 -12.04
CA ILE A 15 -31.20 25.11 -11.95
C ILE A 15 -29.70 25.30 -12.22
N CYS A 16 -29.33 26.15 -13.19
CA CYS A 16 -27.92 26.49 -13.44
C CYS A 16 -27.31 27.30 -12.28
N MET A 17 -28.06 28.20 -11.63
CA MET A 17 -27.59 28.89 -10.42
C MET A 17 -27.46 27.94 -9.23
N TYR A 18 -28.40 26.98 -9.06
CA TYR A 18 -28.33 25.98 -7.99
C TYR A 18 -27.20 24.96 -8.20
N ALA A 19 -26.93 24.57 -9.46
CA ALA A 19 -25.80 23.72 -9.82
C ALA A 19 -24.46 24.46 -9.72
N ALA A 20 -24.43 25.77 -10.04
CA ALA A 20 -23.24 26.60 -9.86
C ALA A 20 -22.90 26.82 -8.38
N TRP A 21 -23.90 27.02 -7.50
CA TRP A 21 -23.72 27.04 -6.04
C TRP A 21 -23.33 25.68 -5.47
N SER A 22 -23.92 24.58 -5.96
CA SER A 22 -23.58 23.24 -5.45
C SER A 22 -22.19 22.73 -5.88
N CYS A 23 -21.62 23.29 -6.94
CA CYS A 23 -20.29 22.90 -7.44
C CYS A 23 -19.14 23.81 -6.97
N SER A 24 -19.41 24.91 -6.26
CA SER A 24 -18.37 25.85 -5.81
C SER A 24 -17.96 25.69 -4.34
N ASP A 25 -18.73 24.99 -3.50
CA ASP A 25 -18.49 24.90 -2.05
C ASP A 25 -17.94 23.53 -1.56
N ALA A 26 -17.42 22.69 -2.47
CA ALA A 26 -16.87 21.37 -2.11
C ALA A 26 -15.35 21.36 -1.86
N GLN A 27 -14.70 22.53 -1.84
CA GLN A 27 -13.40 22.72 -1.20
C GLN A 27 -13.63 23.62 -0.01
N GLY A 28 -13.63 23.06 1.19
CA GLY A 28 -13.46 23.85 2.41
C GLY A 28 -12.10 24.53 2.34
N SER A 29 -12.03 25.70 1.68
CA SER A 29 -10.89 26.58 1.77
C SER A 29 -10.83 27.02 3.23
N ASP A 30 -9.80 26.53 3.92
CA ASP A 30 -9.43 27.09 5.20
C ASP A 30 -9.10 28.56 4.94
N THR A 31 -9.99 29.45 5.37
CA THR A 31 -9.85 30.90 5.20
C THR A 31 -9.08 31.51 6.35
N SER A 32 -8.67 30.71 7.34
CA SER A 32 -7.87 31.20 8.46
C SER A 32 -6.43 31.48 7.99
N MET A 33 -5.95 32.69 8.27
CA MET A 33 -4.58 33.09 7.93
C MET A 33 -3.65 32.58 9.04
N PRO A 34 -2.68 31.69 8.76
CA PRO A 34 -1.76 31.18 9.77
C PRO A 34 -0.86 32.31 10.29
N ASP A 35 -0.48 32.27 11.57
CA ASP A 35 0.41 33.28 12.17
C ASP A 35 1.75 33.35 11.43
N VAL A 36 2.32 32.19 11.10
CA VAL A 36 3.57 32.03 10.34
C VAL A 36 3.29 31.29 9.04
N VAL A 37 3.63 31.91 7.91
CA VAL A 37 3.42 31.32 6.59
C VAL A 37 4.59 30.41 6.21
N ASP A 38 4.37 29.09 6.30
CA ASP A 38 5.33 28.09 5.82
C ASP A 38 5.42 28.01 4.29
N TYR A 39 6.65 28.06 3.76
CA TYR A 39 6.89 27.97 2.32
C TYR A 39 6.43 26.65 1.69
N ASN A 40 6.64 25.49 2.32
CA ASN A 40 6.27 24.21 1.72
C ASN A 40 4.77 23.95 1.74
N PHE A 41 4.08 24.35 2.82
CA PHE A 41 2.67 24.02 3.01
C PHE A 41 1.70 25.09 2.46
N HIS A 42 2.11 26.37 2.45
CA HIS A 42 1.23 27.45 2.00
C HIS A 42 1.66 28.06 0.65
N ILE A 43 2.95 28.35 0.45
CA ILE A 43 3.41 29.16 -0.71
C ILE A 43 3.75 28.30 -1.92
N ARG A 44 4.55 27.25 -1.74
CA ARG A 44 5.02 26.39 -2.82
C ARG A 44 3.87 25.78 -3.63
N PRO A 45 2.75 25.31 -3.03
CA PRO A 45 1.63 24.79 -3.81
C PRO A 45 1.05 25.85 -4.75
N ILE A 46 0.89 27.09 -4.26
CA ILE A 46 0.42 28.23 -5.06
C ILE A 46 1.39 28.51 -6.22
N LEU A 47 2.69 28.64 -5.93
CA LEU A 47 3.70 28.92 -6.96
C LEU A 47 3.84 27.77 -7.96
N SER A 48 3.73 26.52 -7.50
CA SER A 48 3.82 25.33 -8.34
C SER A 48 2.68 25.27 -9.35
N ASP A 49 1.46 25.50 -8.87
CA ASP A 49 0.27 25.43 -9.71
C ASP A 49 0.09 26.66 -10.62
N ARG A 50 0.42 27.86 -10.12
CA ARG A 50 0.15 29.12 -10.82
C ARG A 50 1.34 29.70 -11.57
N CYS A 51 2.59 29.39 -11.17
CA CYS A 51 3.77 30.12 -11.64
C CYS A 51 4.85 29.24 -12.30
N PHE A 52 5.13 28.03 -11.79
CA PHE A 52 6.30 27.24 -12.21
C PHE A 52 6.27 26.74 -13.66
N LYS A 53 5.10 26.70 -14.30
CA LYS A 53 4.99 26.37 -15.73
C LYS A 53 5.79 27.35 -16.61
N CYS A 54 5.85 28.62 -16.23
CA CYS A 54 6.58 29.66 -16.98
C CYS A 54 7.82 30.18 -16.23
N HIS A 55 7.87 30.05 -14.91
CA HIS A 55 8.95 30.58 -14.06
C HIS A 55 9.56 29.53 -13.13
N GLY A 56 9.54 28.25 -13.53
CA GLY A 56 10.01 27.12 -12.74
C GLY A 56 11.23 26.39 -13.35
N PRO A 57 11.41 25.10 -13.03
CA PRO A 57 12.64 24.37 -13.33
C PRO A 57 12.83 24.03 -14.82
N ASP A 58 11.76 23.90 -15.61
CA ASP A 58 11.86 23.55 -17.05
C ASP A 58 12.46 24.70 -17.89
N ALA A 59 13.73 24.55 -18.27
CA ALA A 59 14.45 25.54 -19.06
C ALA A 59 13.82 25.79 -20.45
N ASN A 60 13.12 24.79 -21.03
CA ASN A 60 12.53 24.91 -22.36
C ASN A 60 11.21 25.71 -22.37
N LYS A 61 10.62 25.95 -21.19
CA LYS A 61 9.38 26.72 -21.02
C LYS A 61 9.59 28.03 -20.25
N ARG A 62 10.80 28.26 -19.74
CA ARG A 62 11.11 29.37 -18.84
C ARG A 62 11.08 30.72 -19.56
N GLN A 63 10.25 31.62 -19.05
CA GLN A 63 10.13 32.99 -19.52
C GLN A 63 11.00 33.93 -18.69
N ALA A 64 11.55 34.97 -19.34
CA ALA A 64 12.41 35.98 -18.73
C ALA A 64 13.65 35.43 -17.97
N ASN A 65 14.01 34.16 -18.18
CA ASN A 65 14.98 33.42 -17.38
C ASN A 65 14.70 33.42 -15.86
N LEU A 66 13.48 33.79 -15.43
CA LEU A 66 13.11 33.90 -14.02
C LEU A 66 12.85 32.52 -13.41
N ARG A 67 13.34 32.32 -12.18
CA ARG A 67 13.25 31.10 -11.38
C ARG A 67 12.60 31.41 -10.05
N LEU A 68 11.29 31.26 -9.95
CA LEU A 68 10.56 31.38 -8.68
C LEU A 68 10.66 30.12 -7.82
N ASP A 69 11.11 29.01 -8.40
CA ASP A 69 11.29 27.72 -7.73
C ASP A 69 12.58 27.62 -6.89
N THR A 70 13.50 28.57 -7.03
CA THR A 70 14.73 28.66 -6.23
C THR A 70 14.88 30.02 -5.56
N LYS A 71 15.47 30.03 -4.36
CA LYS A 71 15.72 31.25 -3.58
C LYS A 71 16.60 32.22 -4.35
N GLU A 72 17.71 31.72 -4.90
CA GLU A 72 18.70 32.53 -5.62
C GLU A 72 18.09 33.16 -6.86
N GLY A 73 17.18 32.43 -7.52
CA GLY A 73 16.48 32.87 -8.71
C GLY A 73 15.41 33.92 -8.43
N ALA A 74 14.66 33.75 -7.35
CA ALA A 74 13.58 34.66 -6.97
C ALA A 74 14.12 36.00 -6.45
N TYR A 75 15.28 35.99 -5.81
CA TYR A 75 15.90 37.20 -5.24
C TYR A 75 16.88 37.88 -6.21
N ALA A 76 17.24 37.23 -7.32
CA ALA A 76 18.14 37.83 -8.29
C ALA A 76 17.53 39.10 -8.90
N ALA A 77 18.38 40.11 -9.12
CA ALA A 77 18.00 41.26 -9.91
C ALA A 77 17.71 40.84 -11.36
N PHE A 78 16.73 41.47 -12.01
CA PHE A 78 16.45 41.21 -13.41
C PHE A 78 17.64 41.62 -14.29
N LYS A 79 17.93 40.82 -15.33
CA LYS A 79 19.03 41.11 -16.27
C LYS A 79 18.91 42.50 -16.92
N ASP A 80 17.69 42.91 -17.22
CA ASP A 80 17.39 44.16 -17.93
C ASP A 80 17.10 45.33 -16.97
N ASN A 81 17.03 45.08 -15.65
CA ASN A 81 16.86 46.11 -14.63
C ASN A 81 17.49 45.67 -13.30
N ALA A 82 18.71 46.16 -13.05
CA ALA A 82 19.49 45.82 -11.85
C ALA A 82 18.88 46.30 -10.53
N LYS A 83 17.85 47.18 -10.56
CA LYS A 83 17.17 47.70 -9.36
C LYS A 83 15.87 46.95 -9.04
N ALA A 84 15.40 46.09 -9.93
CA ALA A 84 14.15 45.37 -9.77
C ALA A 84 14.41 43.88 -9.54
N HIS A 85 13.72 43.32 -8.56
CA HIS A 85 13.81 41.93 -8.15
C HIS A 85 12.41 41.31 -8.20
N ALA A 86 12.32 40.01 -8.48
CA ALA A 86 11.01 39.34 -8.45
C ALA A 86 10.46 39.32 -7.03
N ILE A 87 11.29 39.00 -6.03
CA ILE A 87 10.93 39.02 -4.61
C ILE A 87 12.02 39.78 -3.83
N VAL A 88 11.60 40.75 -3.04
CA VAL A 88 12.41 41.48 -2.06
C VAL A 88 11.98 41.02 -0.66
N PRO A 89 12.78 40.21 0.05
CA PRO A 89 12.47 39.75 1.40
C PRO A 89 12.13 40.90 2.35
N GLY A 90 10.97 40.82 3.01
CA GLY A 90 10.48 41.81 3.97
C GLY A 90 9.79 43.03 3.34
N ASP A 91 9.66 43.09 2.01
CA ASP A 91 9.05 44.23 1.32
C ASP A 91 8.22 43.79 0.09
N PRO A 92 6.91 43.52 0.27
CA PRO A 92 5.99 43.23 -0.83
C PRO A 92 5.84 44.39 -1.81
N SER A 93 6.02 45.64 -1.35
CA SER A 93 5.88 46.83 -2.20
C SER A 93 6.98 46.92 -3.26
N GLN A 94 8.19 46.46 -2.92
CA GLN A 94 9.35 46.40 -3.82
C GLN A 94 9.46 45.06 -4.57
N SER A 95 8.59 44.09 -4.28
CA SER A 95 8.57 42.78 -4.94
C SER A 95 7.76 42.83 -6.23
N ASP A 96 8.43 42.84 -7.39
CA ASP A 96 7.75 42.95 -8.70
C ASP A 96 6.75 41.80 -8.93
N ALA A 97 7.06 40.59 -8.45
CA ALA A 97 6.14 39.46 -8.54
C ALA A 97 4.82 39.76 -7.81
N PHE A 98 4.87 40.32 -6.60
CA PHE A 98 3.67 40.68 -5.83
C PHE A 98 2.90 41.82 -6.48
N GLN A 99 3.59 42.87 -6.95
CA GLN A 99 2.96 43.99 -7.67
C GLN A 99 2.18 43.50 -8.90
N ARG A 100 2.69 42.48 -9.60
CA ARG A 100 2.00 41.84 -10.72
C ARG A 100 0.79 40.99 -10.32
N LEU A 101 0.70 40.50 -9.08
CA LEU A 101 -0.48 39.78 -8.59
C LEU A 101 -1.63 40.75 -8.32
N ILE A 102 -1.34 41.94 -7.79
CA ILE A 102 -2.34 42.91 -7.32
C ILE A 102 -2.71 44.01 -8.33
N THR A 103 -1.95 44.14 -9.43
CA THR A 103 -2.22 45.18 -10.44
C THR A 103 -3.54 44.94 -11.19
N LYS A 104 -4.23 46.05 -11.49
CA LYS A 104 -5.43 46.06 -12.34
C LYS A 104 -5.10 46.14 -13.83
N ASP A 105 -3.86 46.44 -14.19
CA ASP A 105 -3.42 46.50 -15.59
C ASP A 105 -3.28 45.06 -16.14
N THR A 106 -4.17 44.71 -17.07
CA THR A 106 -4.22 43.37 -17.68
C THR A 106 -2.99 43.06 -18.54
N ALA A 107 -2.23 44.06 -18.98
CA ALA A 107 -0.99 43.87 -19.71
C ALA A 107 0.20 43.48 -18.80
N LEU A 108 0.15 43.87 -17.52
CA LEU A 108 1.22 43.64 -16.55
C LEU A 108 0.91 42.51 -15.56
N ARG A 109 -0.38 42.19 -15.38
CA ARG A 109 -0.86 41.19 -14.43
C ARG A 109 -0.32 39.80 -14.71
N MET A 110 0.08 39.11 -13.64
CA MET A 110 0.47 37.70 -13.64
C MET A 110 -0.41 36.90 -12.66
N PRO A 111 -0.80 35.65 -12.98
CA PRO A 111 -0.68 34.98 -14.28
C PRO A 111 -1.41 35.74 -15.39
N THR A 112 -0.89 35.68 -16.63
CA THR A 112 -1.51 36.39 -17.76
C THR A 112 -2.93 35.89 -18.01
N MET A 113 -3.82 36.74 -18.54
CA MET A 113 -5.19 36.34 -18.90
C MET A 113 -5.25 35.14 -19.87
N LYS A 114 -4.22 34.96 -20.71
CA LYS A 114 -4.11 33.82 -21.64
C LYS A 114 -3.84 32.49 -20.94
N SER A 115 -3.33 32.51 -19.71
CA SER A 115 -3.04 31.29 -18.95
C SER A 115 -4.30 30.62 -18.38
N ASN A 116 -5.41 31.37 -18.28
CA ASN A 116 -6.64 30.98 -17.57
C ASN A 116 -6.42 30.62 -16.08
N LEU A 117 -5.28 30.99 -15.50
CA LEU A 117 -4.97 30.80 -14.08
C LEU A 117 -5.34 32.07 -13.32
N VAL A 118 -6.00 31.92 -12.17
CA VAL A 118 -6.39 33.02 -11.30
C VAL A 118 -6.02 32.64 -9.87
N LEU A 119 -5.47 33.60 -9.12
CA LEU A 119 -5.27 33.47 -7.68
C LEU A 119 -6.48 34.06 -6.96
N THR A 120 -6.87 33.41 -5.87
CA THR A 120 -7.84 33.92 -4.90
C THR A 120 -7.20 35.03 -4.05
N GLN A 121 -8.04 35.85 -3.40
CA GLN A 121 -7.53 36.89 -2.49
C GLN A 121 -6.70 36.27 -1.35
N HIS A 122 -7.16 35.16 -0.76
CA HIS A 122 -6.44 34.46 0.30
C HIS A 122 -5.05 33.99 -0.12
N GLU A 123 -4.89 33.46 -1.35
CA GLU A 123 -3.58 33.08 -1.89
C GLU A 123 -2.65 34.29 -2.07
N ILE A 124 -3.20 35.43 -2.48
CA ILE A 124 -2.43 36.68 -2.60
C ILE A 124 -1.99 37.17 -1.21
N ASP A 125 -2.90 37.16 -0.24
CA ASP A 125 -2.63 37.57 1.14
C ASP A 125 -1.58 36.66 1.81
N LEU A 126 -1.59 35.35 1.52
CA LEU A 126 -0.56 34.41 1.96
C LEU A 126 0.81 34.78 1.38
N ILE A 127 0.88 35.10 0.08
CA ILE A 127 2.13 35.51 -0.57
C ILE A 127 2.62 36.84 0.00
N GLU A 128 1.73 37.81 0.22
CA GLU A 128 2.07 39.10 0.87
C GLU A 128 2.69 38.87 2.24
N LYS A 129 1.96 38.15 3.11
CA LYS A 129 2.40 37.86 4.48
C LYS A 129 3.70 37.08 4.50
N TRP A 130 3.91 36.13 3.58
CA TRP A 130 5.17 35.41 3.48
C TRP A 130 6.33 36.31 3.06
N ILE A 131 6.11 37.24 2.11
CA ILE A 131 7.14 38.20 1.71
C ILE A 131 7.47 39.14 2.87
N ASP A 132 6.45 39.67 3.56
CA ASP A 132 6.60 40.49 4.78
C ASP A 132 7.41 39.76 5.87
N GLN A 133 7.19 38.44 6.01
CA GLN A 133 7.93 37.57 6.93
C GLN A 133 9.34 37.20 6.44
N GLY A 134 9.86 37.90 5.42
CA GLY A 134 11.22 37.71 4.91
C GLY A 134 11.33 36.68 3.78
N ALA A 135 10.22 36.28 3.16
CA ALA A 135 10.14 35.38 2.01
C ALA A 135 10.97 34.09 2.15
N VAL A 136 11.04 33.50 3.35
CA VAL A 136 11.99 32.41 3.64
C VAL A 136 11.68 31.17 2.79
N TYR A 137 12.56 30.85 1.83
CA TYR A 137 12.51 29.62 1.04
C TYR A 137 12.98 28.41 1.86
N LYS A 138 12.35 27.26 1.63
CA LYS A 138 12.73 25.98 2.26
C LYS A 138 12.92 24.88 1.19
N PRO A 139 13.85 23.91 1.39
CA PRO A 139 13.85 22.67 0.62
C PRO A 139 12.49 21.97 0.71
N HIS A 140 12.20 21.04 -0.20
CA HIS A 140 10.96 20.26 -0.12
C HIS A 140 10.83 19.57 1.22
N TRP A 141 9.61 19.54 1.78
CA TRP A 141 9.34 19.06 3.15
C TRP A 141 9.93 17.65 3.39
N SER A 142 9.86 16.78 2.38
CA SER A 142 10.35 15.40 2.43
C SER A 142 11.88 15.30 2.45
N PHE A 143 12.60 16.36 2.06
CA PHE A 143 14.06 16.45 2.08
C PHE A 143 14.60 17.20 3.31
N ILE A 144 13.73 17.68 4.20
CA ILE A 144 14.13 18.30 5.47
C ILE A 144 14.12 17.22 6.54
N LYS A 145 15.19 17.09 7.32
CA LYS A 145 15.26 16.12 8.44
C LYS A 145 14.09 16.35 9.41
N PRO A 146 13.31 15.30 9.77
CA PRO A 146 12.24 15.45 10.75
C PRO A 146 12.81 15.79 12.13
N VAL A 147 12.10 16.64 12.84
CA VAL A 147 12.33 16.96 14.26
C VAL A 147 11.13 16.51 15.05
N LYS A 148 11.31 16.10 16.31
CA LYS A 148 10.18 15.68 17.15
C LYS A 148 9.40 16.94 17.55
N PRO A 149 8.15 17.13 17.10
CA PRO A 149 7.35 18.27 17.53
C PRO A 149 6.89 18.09 18.98
N GLU A 150 6.51 19.19 19.62
CA GLU A 150 5.79 19.18 20.89
C GLU A 150 4.37 18.63 20.68
N LEU A 151 3.76 18.11 21.75
CA LEU A 151 2.38 17.64 21.68
C LEU A 151 1.45 18.86 21.67
N PRO A 152 0.51 18.97 20.72
CA PRO A 152 -0.47 20.06 20.70
C PRO A 152 -1.54 19.86 21.79
N ASP A 153 -2.34 20.88 22.04
CA ASP A 153 -3.48 20.78 22.97
C ASP A 153 -4.54 19.79 22.47
N ALA A 154 -5.06 18.95 23.37
CA ALA A 154 -6.13 18.01 23.07
C ALA A 154 -7.07 17.77 24.25
N ASP A 155 -8.22 17.16 23.98
CA ASP A 155 -9.11 16.66 25.04
C ASP A 155 -8.51 15.41 25.70
N GLU A 156 -7.98 15.59 26.92
CA GLU A 156 -7.35 14.53 27.70
C GLU A 156 -8.29 13.33 27.97
N ALA A 157 -9.61 13.53 27.97
CA ALA A 157 -10.56 12.44 28.17
C ALA A 157 -10.64 11.50 26.93
N TRP A 158 -10.41 12.05 25.73
CA TRP A 158 -10.43 11.29 24.49
C TRP A 158 -9.09 10.60 24.20
N VAL A 159 -7.98 11.29 24.48
CA VAL A 159 -6.63 10.81 24.23
C VAL A 159 -6.36 9.44 24.89
N ARG A 160 -5.68 8.55 24.16
CA ARG A 160 -5.15 7.28 24.69
C ARG A 160 -3.64 7.20 24.57
N ASN A 161 -3.06 7.82 23.54
CA ASN A 161 -1.61 8.00 23.41
C ASN A 161 -1.25 9.23 22.56
N ASP A 162 0.04 9.50 22.42
CA ASP A 162 0.61 10.67 21.75
C ASP A 162 0.10 10.91 20.30
N ILE A 163 -0.33 9.87 19.58
CA ILE A 163 -0.93 10.02 18.22
C ILE A 163 -2.18 10.90 18.30
N ASP A 164 -2.99 10.68 19.33
CA ASP A 164 -4.33 11.26 19.44
C ASP A 164 -4.27 12.78 19.62
N TYR A 165 -3.20 13.32 20.22
CA TYR A 165 -3.04 14.78 20.34
C TYR A 165 -3.01 15.46 18.97
N PHE A 166 -2.20 14.96 18.04
CA PHE A 166 -2.08 15.54 16.71
C PHE A 166 -3.35 15.40 15.87
N VAL A 167 -4.01 14.25 15.97
CA VAL A 167 -5.25 13.98 15.24
C VAL A 167 -6.39 14.86 15.80
N TYR A 168 -6.50 14.96 17.12
CA TYR A 168 -7.50 15.82 17.77
C TYR A 168 -7.31 17.28 17.40
N ALA A 169 -6.07 17.79 17.48
CA ALA A 169 -5.75 19.17 17.13
C ALA A 169 -6.17 19.48 15.68
N LYS A 170 -5.89 18.56 14.75
CA LYS A 170 -6.27 18.73 13.34
C LYS A 170 -7.78 18.66 13.12
N MET A 171 -8.48 17.76 13.79
CA MET A 171 -9.95 17.74 13.76
C MET A 171 -10.53 19.06 14.25
N LYS A 172 -10.05 19.56 15.39
CA LYS A 172 -10.52 20.82 15.99
C LYS A 172 -10.26 22.02 15.08
N GLU A 173 -9.08 22.10 14.47
CA GLU A 173 -8.74 23.11 13.44
C GLU A 173 -9.77 23.11 12.30
N LYS A 174 -10.22 21.93 11.87
CA LYS A 174 -11.19 21.76 10.78
C LYS A 174 -12.66 21.78 11.23
N GLY A 175 -12.94 22.15 12.49
CA GLY A 175 -14.30 22.18 13.03
C GLY A 175 -14.96 20.79 13.12
N LEU A 176 -14.17 19.73 13.14
CA LEU A 176 -14.60 18.35 13.31
C LEU A 176 -14.50 17.93 14.78
N SER A 177 -15.17 16.84 15.12
CA SER A 177 -15.05 16.20 16.43
C SER A 177 -14.86 14.71 16.28
N PRO A 178 -14.14 14.06 17.22
CA PRO A 178 -13.96 12.62 17.18
C PRO A 178 -15.31 11.88 17.26
N SER A 179 -15.37 10.74 16.60
CA SER A 179 -16.48 9.81 16.78
C SER A 179 -16.34 9.04 18.10
N LYS A 180 -17.46 8.56 18.63
CA LYS A 180 -17.47 7.64 19.78
C LYS A 180 -16.60 6.42 19.49
N GLU A 181 -16.08 5.81 20.55
CA GLU A 181 -15.42 4.51 20.46
C GLU A 181 -16.40 3.46 19.88
N THR A 182 -15.88 2.57 19.04
CA THR A 182 -16.68 1.49 18.46
C THR A 182 -17.02 0.43 19.51
N ASP A 183 -18.06 -0.37 19.27
CA ASP A 183 -18.38 -1.46 20.19
C ASP A 183 -17.30 -2.56 20.16
N LYS A 184 -17.24 -3.36 21.23
CA LYS A 184 -16.26 -4.43 21.39
C LYS A 184 -16.26 -5.47 20.25
N GLU A 185 -17.42 -5.79 19.66
CA GLU A 185 -17.50 -6.81 18.59
C GLU A 185 -16.80 -6.30 17.32
N ARG A 186 -17.12 -5.07 16.91
CA ARG A 186 -16.49 -4.41 15.75
C ARG A 186 -15.01 -4.15 16.00
N LEU A 187 -14.64 -3.67 17.19
CA LEU A 187 -13.23 -3.42 17.54
C LEU A 187 -12.40 -4.70 17.45
N LEU A 188 -12.92 -5.81 17.99
CA LEU A 188 -12.26 -7.10 17.95
C LEU A 188 -12.10 -7.61 16.52
N LYS A 189 -13.16 -7.56 15.71
CA LYS A 189 -13.11 -7.94 14.30
C LYS A 189 -12.03 -7.16 13.56
N ARG A 190 -12.01 -5.83 13.73
CA ARG A 190 -11.06 -4.93 13.07
C ARG A 190 -9.62 -5.29 13.42
N VAL A 191 -9.31 -5.37 14.71
CA VAL A 191 -7.93 -5.62 15.17
C VAL A 191 -7.44 -7.02 14.83
N CYS A 192 -8.31 -8.05 14.84
CA CYS A 192 -7.94 -9.39 14.39
C CYS A 192 -7.59 -9.40 12.90
N LEU A 193 -8.43 -8.81 12.05
CA LEU A 193 -8.18 -8.74 10.61
C LEU A 193 -6.94 -7.89 10.27
N ASP A 194 -6.70 -6.80 11.00
CA ASP A 194 -5.54 -5.95 10.78
C ASP A 194 -4.22 -6.56 11.26
N LEU A 195 -4.23 -7.32 12.37
CA LEU A 195 -3.02 -7.89 12.94
C LEU A 195 -2.70 -9.30 12.45
N THR A 196 -3.69 -10.14 12.14
CA THR A 196 -3.45 -11.54 11.71
C THR A 196 -4.03 -11.86 10.33
N GLY A 197 -4.95 -11.00 9.84
CA GLY A 197 -5.68 -11.26 8.60
C GLY A 197 -6.78 -12.30 8.72
N LEU A 198 -7.12 -12.72 9.95
CA LEU A 198 -8.11 -13.74 10.25
C LEU A 198 -9.22 -13.18 11.14
N PRO A 199 -10.47 -13.65 11.00
CA PRO A 199 -11.56 -13.26 11.90
C PRO A 199 -11.35 -13.83 13.32
N PRO A 200 -11.88 -13.19 14.38
CA PRO A 200 -11.85 -13.73 15.74
C PRO A 200 -12.69 -15.01 15.84
N THR A 201 -12.17 -16.02 16.56
CA THR A 201 -12.94 -17.22 16.90
C THR A 201 -14.09 -16.89 17.85
N LEU A 202 -15.12 -17.75 17.91
CA LEU A 202 -16.23 -17.55 18.85
C LEU A 202 -15.76 -17.50 20.30
N GLU A 203 -14.79 -18.34 20.67
CA GLU A 203 -14.18 -18.33 22.01
C GLU A 203 -13.49 -17.00 22.31
N MET A 204 -12.74 -16.45 21.35
CA MET A 204 -12.10 -15.15 21.51
C MET A 204 -13.14 -14.02 21.65
N GLN A 205 -14.23 -14.07 20.85
CA GLN A 205 -15.34 -13.13 20.97
C GLN A 205 -15.96 -13.21 22.38
N ASP A 206 -16.35 -14.40 22.84
CA ASP A 206 -17.00 -14.58 24.14
C ASP A 206 -16.07 -14.14 25.30
N ARG A 207 -14.78 -14.49 25.23
CA ARG A 207 -13.78 -14.08 26.24
C ARG A 207 -13.64 -12.55 26.28
N PHE A 208 -13.45 -11.90 25.14
CA PHE A 208 -13.22 -10.45 25.10
C PHE A 208 -14.46 -9.63 25.49
N LEU A 209 -15.64 -10.09 25.07
CA LEU A 209 -16.90 -9.42 25.41
C LEU A 209 -17.18 -9.47 26.91
N ASN A 210 -16.85 -10.59 27.57
CA ASN A 210 -17.04 -10.79 29.01
C ASN A 210 -15.89 -10.22 29.87
N ASP A 211 -14.75 -9.84 29.28
CA ASP A 211 -13.63 -9.25 30.03
C ASP A 211 -13.94 -7.79 30.41
N THR A 212 -14.05 -7.52 31.70
CA THR A 212 -14.35 -6.20 32.27
C THR A 212 -13.10 -5.44 32.72
N ASP A 213 -11.91 -6.04 32.57
CA ASP A 213 -10.65 -5.37 32.86
C ASP A 213 -10.45 -4.16 31.93
N PRO A 214 -10.09 -2.96 32.44
CA PRO A 214 -9.75 -1.81 31.61
C PRO A 214 -8.64 -2.07 30.57
N LYS A 215 -7.81 -3.10 30.78
CA LYS A 215 -6.75 -3.55 29.87
C LYS A 215 -7.15 -4.71 28.95
N ALA A 216 -8.43 -5.09 28.91
CA ALA A 216 -8.93 -6.18 28.07
C ALA A 216 -8.50 -6.02 26.60
N TYR A 217 -8.60 -4.81 26.05
CA TYR A 217 -8.20 -4.53 24.67
C TYR A 217 -6.68 -4.70 24.47
N GLU A 218 -5.88 -4.18 25.39
CA GLU A 218 -4.42 -4.32 25.31
C GLU A 218 -3.98 -5.80 25.39
N LYS A 219 -4.64 -6.61 26.22
CA LYS A 219 -4.38 -8.06 26.31
C LYS A 219 -4.60 -8.74 24.97
N ILE A 220 -5.72 -8.44 24.28
CA ILE A 220 -6.00 -8.97 22.93
C ILE A 220 -4.96 -8.49 21.92
N VAL A 221 -4.60 -7.21 21.93
CA VAL A 221 -3.55 -6.67 21.03
C VAL A 221 -2.22 -7.39 21.23
N ASN A 222 -1.80 -7.61 22.48
CA ASN A 222 -0.56 -8.33 22.80
C ASN A 222 -0.62 -9.80 22.33
N GLU A 223 -1.75 -10.47 22.51
CA GLU A 223 -1.96 -11.84 22.02
C GLU A 223 -1.86 -11.92 20.49
N LEU A 224 -2.51 -11.00 19.78
CA LEU A 224 -2.49 -10.95 18.31
C LEU A 224 -1.10 -10.60 17.76
N LEU A 225 -0.36 -9.70 18.40
CA LEU A 225 1.03 -9.39 18.04
C LEU A 225 1.99 -10.56 18.27
N ALA A 226 1.68 -11.45 19.22
CA ALA A 226 2.43 -12.67 19.48
C ALA A 226 2.04 -13.83 18.55
N ASN A 227 0.86 -13.76 17.91
CA ASN A 227 0.38 -14.78 17.00
C ASN A 227 1.29 -14.92 15.77
N LYS A 228 1.59 -16.15 15.34
CA LYS A 228 2.46 -16.42 14.18
C LYS A 228 1.87 -15.93 12.85
N HIS A 229 0.55 -15.79 12.77
CA HIS A 229 -0.14 -15.24 11.61
C HIS A 229 0.04 -13.71 11.46
N PHE A 230 0.62 -13.04 12.46
CA PHE A 230 1.05 -11.63 12.35
C PHE A 230 2.06 -11.44 11.22
N GLY A 231 3.07 -12.30 11.15
CA GLY A 231 4.11 -12.21 10.13
C GLY A 231 3.57 -12.37 8.72
N GLU A 232 2.58 -13.24 8.52
CA GLU A 232 1.88 -13.42 7.23
C GLU A 232 1.11 -12.16 6.83
N LYS A 233 0.36 -11.57 7.77
CA LYS A 233 -0.40 -10.34 7.54
C LYS A 233 0.48 -9.15 7.17
N MET A 234 1.64 -9.02 7.83
CA MET A 234 2.63 -7.97 7.54
C MET A 234 3.42 -8.26 6.26
N ALA A 235 3.67 -9.53 5.94
CA ALA A 235 4.40 -9.93 4.75
C ALA A 235 3.60 -9.65 3.47
N ALA A 236 2.29 -9.89 3.44
CA ALA A 236 1.46 -9.77 2.23
C ALA A 236 1.69 -8.47 1.42
N PRO A 237 1.57 -7.25 1.98
CA PRO A 237 1.87 -6.03 1.24
C PRO A 237 3.36 -5.87 0.90
N TRP A 238 4.27 -6.43 1.70
CA TRP A 238 5.70 -6.41 1.40
C TRP A 238 6.06 -7.27 0.18
N LEU A 239 5.32 -8.36 -0.04
CA LEU A 239 5.46 -9.18 -1.24
C LEU A 239 5.10 -8.41 -2.51
N ASP A 240 4.16 -7.45 -2.43
CA ASP A 240 3.77 -6.59 -3.57
C ASP A 240 4.92 -5.65 -3.92
N VAL A 241 5.45 -4.99 -2.89
CA VAL A 241 6.62 -4.11 -2.99
C VAL A 241 7.81 -4.86 -3.59
N ALA A 242 8.01 -6.11 -3.17
CA ALA A 242 9.10 -6.94 -3.65
C ALA A 242 8.84 -7.57 -5.02
N ARG A 243 7.64 -7.44 -5.62
CA ARG A 243 7.24 -8.15 -6.86
C ARG A 243 7.37 -9.68 -6.75
N TYR A 244 7.09 -10.24 -5.57
CA TYR A 244 7.15 -11.69 -5.38
C TYR A 244 6.13 -12.41 -6.28
N ALA A 245 6.57 -13.43 -7.00
CA ALA A 245 5.73 -14.34 -7.76
C ALA A 245 6.41 -15.72 -7.84
N ASP A 246 5.62 -16.74 -8.18
CA ASP A 246 6.10 -18.13 -8.31
C ASP A 246 6.55 -18.47 -9.74
N SER A 247 6.57 -17.47 -10.63
CA SER A 247 7.00 -17.60 -12.02
C SER A 247 7.87 -16.41 -12.48
N HIS A 248 8.63 -16.61 -13.56
CA HIS A 248 9.63 -15.66 -14.07
C HIS A 248 9.01 -14.43 -14.76
N GLY A 249 7.88 -14.59 -15.45
CA GLY A 249 7.20 -13.56 -16.26
C GLY A 249 7.54 -13.61 -17.75
N TYR A 250 7.28 -12.49 -18.45
CA TYR A 250 7.44 -12.35 -19.92
C TYR A 250 6.62 -13.37 -20.73
N GLN A 251 6.86 -13.53 -22.03
CA GLN A 251 6.06 -14.43 -22.87
C GLN A 251 6.29 -15.90 -22.49
N ASP A 252 7.54 -16.28 -22.26
CA ASP A 252 7.95 -17.59 -21.80
C ASP A 252 8.07 -17.61 -20.26
N ASP A 253 6.93 -17.86 -19.59
CA ASP A 253 6.75 -17.73 -18.14
C ASP A 253 6.86 -19.08 -17.39
N GLY A 254 8.08 -19.50 -17.09
CA GLY A 254 8.38 -20.74 -16.35
C GLY A 254 8.38 -20.60 -14.82
N LEU A 255 8.48 -21.74 -14.14
CA LEU A 255 8.48 -21.84 -12.68
C LEU A 255 9.71 -21.16 -12.08
N ARG A 256 9.52 -20.47 -10.96
CA ARG A 256 10.57 -19.84 -10.16
C ARG A 256 10.50 -20.29 -8.70
N THR A 257 11.65 -20.57 -8.10
CA THR A 257 11.75 -20.89 -6.68
C THR A 257 12.19 -19.68 -5.85
N MET A 258 11.22 -18.97 -5.27
CA MET A 258 11.47 -17.86 -4.33
C MET A 258 10.70 -17.98 -3.01
N TRP A 259 9.84 -18.98 -2.85
CA TRP A 259 9.06 -19.19 -1.63
C TRP A 259 9.91 -19.27 -0.34
N PRO A 260 11.19 -19.76 -0.32
CA PRO A 260 12.01 -19.70 0.90
C PRO A 260 12.30 -18.27 1.36
N TRP A 261 12.40 -17.32 0.42
CA TRP A 261 12.55 -15.89 0.77
C TRP A 261 11.25 -15.32 1.36
N ARG A 262 10.08 -15.71 0.82
CA ARG A 262 8.78 -15.33 1.42
C ARG A 262 8.67 -15.84 2.86
N ASP A 263 9.09 -17.07 3.12
CA ASP A 263 9.12 -17.64 4.47
C ASP A 263 10.06 -16.84 5.40
N TRP A 264 11.20 -16.38 4.89
CA TRP A 264 12.10 -15.47 5.62
C TRP A 264 11.42 -14.13 5.95
N VAL A 265 10.65 -13.54 5.04
CA VAL A 265 9.92 -12.28 5.30
C VAL A 265 8.92 -12.47 6.45
N ILE A 266 8.14 -13.55 6.42
CA ILE A 266 7.18 -13.90 7.49
C ILE A 266 7.92 -14.06 8.82
N HIS A 267 9.04 -14.79 8.81
CA HIS A 267 9.88 -15.01 9.97
C HIS A 267 10.44 -13.69 10.55
N ALA A 268 10.92 -12.79 9.70
CA ALA A 268 11.49 -11.52 10.12
C ALA A 268 10.47 -10.62 10.84
N PHE A 269 9.23 -10.57 10.34
CA PHE A 269 8.13 -9.85 11.01
C PHE A 269 7.73 -10.52 12.34
N ASN A 270 7.59 -11.85 12.35
CA ASN A 270 7.23 -12.59 13.57
C ASN A 270 8.28 -12.43 14.67
N SER A 271 9.56 -12.49 14.29
CA SER A 271 10.70 -12.30 15.18
C SER A 271 10.97 -10.83 15.52
N ASN A 272 10.15 -9.91 14.99
CA ASN A 272 10.26 -8.47 15.17
C ASN A 272 11.69 -7.94 14.93
N TYR A 273 12.29 -8.34 13.80
CA TYR A 273 13.54 -7.73 13.38
C TYR A 273 13.35 -6.21 13.35
N SER A 274 14.35 -5.45 13.80
CA SER A 274 14.29 -4.00 13.62
C SER A 274 14.18 -3.69 12.13
N TYR A 275 13.43 -2.65 11.74
CA TYR A 275 13.33 -2.28 10.33
C TYR A 275 14.72 -2.02 9.72
N LYS A 276 15.65 -1.47 10.52
CA LYS A 276 17.07 -1.36 10.15
C LYS A 276 17.68 -2.70 9.77
N LYS A 277 17.56 -3.74 10.60
CA LYS A 277 18.05 -5.10 10.28
C LYS A 277 17.36 -5.65 9.03
N PHE A 278 16.02 -5.58 9.00
CA PHE A 278 15.18 -6.11 7.92
C PHE A 278 15.57 -5.54 6.54
N VAL A 279 15.78 -4.23 6.44
CA VAL A 279 16.22 -3.57 5.20
C VAL A 279 17.68 -3.84 4.90
N THR A 280 18.55 -3.77 5.91
CA THR A 280 19.99 -3.99 5.73
C THR A 280 20.28 -5.35 5.10
N TRP A 281 19.62 -6.39 5.60
CA TRP A 281 19.83 -7.75 5.11
C TRP A 281 19.25 -7.94 3.71
N GLN A 282 18.09 -7.34 3.42
CA GLN A 282 17.51 -7.41 2.07
C GLN A 282 18.33 -6.68 1.02
N LEU A 283 18.92 -5.52 1.34
CA LEU A 283 19.69 -4.75 0.35
C LEU A 283 21.15 -5.18 0.26
N ALA A 284 21.76 -5.65 1.35
CA ALA A 284 23.20 -5.84 1.42
C ALA A 284 23.65 -7.01 2.31
N GLY A 285 22.77 -7.98 2.60
CA GLY A 285 23.09 -9.12 3.45
C GLY A 285 24.31 -9.94 2.98
N ASP A 286 24.56 -9.98 1.67
CA ASP A 286 25.72 -10.62 1.05
C ASP A 286 27.05 -9.88 1.25
N LEU A 287 26.99 -8.59 1.57
CA LEU A 287 28.14 -7.72 1.75
C LEU A 287 28.52 -7.50 3.23
N ILE A 288 27.76 -8.09 4.16
CA ILE A 288 28.06 -8.02 5.59
C ILE A 288 29.23 -8.97 5.90
N PRO A 289 30.30 -8.52 6.58
CA PRO A 289 31.38 -9.41 7.00
C PRO A 289 30.84 -10.61 7.80
N GLY A 290 31.20 -11.83 7.40
CA GLY A 290 30.69 -13.05 8.04
C GLY A 290 29.25 -13.40 7.67
N ALA A 291 28.74 -12.94 6.52
CA ALA A 291 27.40 -13.24 6.03
C ALA A 291 27.10 -14.75 6.06
N ASN A 292 25.99 -15.12 6.71
CA ASN A 292 25.50 -16.49 6.77
C ASN A 292 24.38 -16.73 5.73
N LYS A 293 23.86 -17.96 5.66
CA LYS A 293 22.81 -18.29 4.68
C LYS A 293 21.51 -17.52 4.87
N GLU A 294 21.15 -17.12 6.10
CA GLU A 294 19.94 -16.32 6.34
C GLU A 294 20.11 -14.89 5.78
N MET A 295 21.28 -14.27 6.01
CA MET A 295 21.61 -12.96 5.45
C MET A 295 21.62 -12.99 3.92
N LEU A 296 22.17 -14.05 3.33
CA LEU A 296 22.14 -14.25 1.89
C LEU A 296 20.72 -14.47 1.37
N LEU A 297 19.92 -15.30 2.03
CA LEU A 297 18.52 -15.53 1.67
C LEU A 297 17.74 -14.21 1.63
N ALA A 298 17.90 -13.34 2.64
CA ALA A 298 17.23 -12.05 2.71
C ALA A 298 17.43 -11.19 1.45
N THR A 299 18.60 -11.27 0.82
CA THR A 299 18.91 -10.50 -0.40
C THR A 299 18.05 -10.87 -1.61
N GLY A 300 17.31 -11.97 -1.55
CA GLY A 300 16.32 -12.38 -2.55
C GLY A 300 15.30 -11.29 -2.90
N PHE A 301 15.08 -10.30 -2.04
CA PHE A 301 14.29 -9.09 -2.33
C PHE A 301 14.70 -8.44 -3.67
N ASN A 302 16.01 -8.35 -3.93
CA ASN A 302 16.55 -7.74 -5.15
C ASN A 302 16.46 -8.64 -6.39
N ARG A 303 16.10 -9.93 -6.24
CA ARG A 303 16.02 -10.92 -7.32
C ARG A 303 14.59 -11.31 -7.70
N ASN A 304 13.60 -10.67 -7.08
CA ASN A 304 12.18 -10.88 -7.39
C ASN A 304 11.69 -10.12 -8.64
N HIS A 305 12.55 -9.42 -9.39
CA HIS A 305 12.16 -8.82 -10.68
C HIS A 305 11.83 -9.90 -11.73
N LYS A 306 11.14 -9.52 -12.80
CA LYS A 306 10.91 -10.43 -13.94
C LYS A 306 12.23 -10.84 -14.59
N ILE A 307 12.28 -12.06 -15.09
CA ILE A 307 13.43 -12.58 -15.85
C ILE A 307 12.90 -13.21 -17.13
N THR A 308 13.59 -12.98 -18.25
CA THR A 308 13.19 -13.57 -19.53
C THR A 308 13.73 -14.99 -19.65
N GLN A 309 12.93 -15.87 -20.23
CA GLN A 309 13.34 -17.22 -20.64
C GLN A 309 13.15 -17.41 -22.15
N GLU A 310 12.99 -16.30 -22.89
CA GLU A 310 12.79 -16.30 -24.33
C GLU A 310 14.13 -16.46 -25.05
N GLY A 311 14.17 -17.33 -26.07
CA GLY A 311 15.33 -17.47 -26.95
C GLY A 311 15.46 -16.29 -27.91
N GLY A 312 16.70 -15.93 -28.28
CA GLY A 312 16.97 -14.88 -29.27
C GLY A 312 16.95 -13.45 -28.72
N VAL A 313 16.87 -13.28 -27.39
CA VAL A 313 16.99 -11.98 -26.74
C VAL A 313 18.42 -11.47 -26.71
N ILE A 314 18.57 -10.17 -26.48
CA ILE A 314 19.88 -9.53 -26.29
C ILE A 314 20.18 -9.52 -24.78
N ASP A 315 21.24 -10.23 -24.38
CA ASP A 315 21.61 -10.38 -22.96
C ASP A 315 21.78 -9.04 -22.24
N GLU A 316 22.38 -8.05 -22.89
CA GLU A 316 22.66 -6.76 -22.28
C GLU A 316 21.38 -5.94 -22.06
N GLU A 317 20.41 -6.03 -22.96
CA GLU A 317 19.11 -5.35 -22.84
C GLU A 317 18.39 -5.78 -21.55
N TYR A 318 18.21 -7.09 -21.37
CA TYR A 318 17.51 -7.62 -20.22
C TYR A 318 18.28 -7.44 -18.92
N ARG A 319 19.61 -7.58 -18.95
CA ARG A 319 20.44 -7.28 -17.78
C ARG A 319 20.27 -5.82 -17.34
N VAL A 320 20.24 -4.88 -18.30
CA VAL A 320 19.99 -3.46 -18.01
C VAL A 320 18.58 -3.27 -17.43
N GLU A 321 17.56 -3.94 -17.99
CA GLU A 321 16.19 -3.89 -17.44
C GLU A 321 16.08 -4.44 -16.02
N TYR A 322 16.81 -5.50 -15.66
CA TYR A 322 16.82 -6.03 -14.30
C TYR A 322 17.38 -5.04 -13.28
N ILE A 323 18.40 -4.28 -13.66
CA ILE A 323 18.99 -3.27 -12.80
C ILE A 323 18.11 -2.02 -12.75
N ASN A 324 17.46 -1.65 -13.86
CA ASN A 324 16.46 -0.58 -13.88
C ASN A 324 15.33 -0.91 -12.89
N ASP A 325 14.80 -2.13 -12.92
CA ASP A 325 13.74 -2.57 -12.00
C ASP A 325 14.18 -2.49 -10.52
N ARG A 326 15.40 -2.93 -10.19
CA ARG A 326 15.95 -2.77 -8.82
C ARG A 326 16.10 -1.31 -8.42
N THR A 327 16.59 -0.46 -9.32
CA THR A 327 16.81 0.97 -9.08
C THR A 327 15.49 1.68 -8.81
N SER A 328 14.50 1.45 -9.68
CA SER A 328 13.15 1.99 -9.54
C SER A 328 12.46 1.47 -8.28
N THR A 329 12.57 0.17 -8.01
CA THR A 329 12.02 -0.41 -6.78
C THR A 329 12.67 0.16 -5.54
N PHE A 330 13.99 0.38 -5.54
CA PHE A 330 14.68 1.03 -4.42
C PHE A 330 14.13 2.44 -4.17
N GLY A 331 14.04 3.27 -5.22
CA GLY A 331 13.49 4.63 -5.14
C GLY A 331 12.06 4.65 -4.61
N LYS A 332 11.18 3.84 -5.19
CA LYS A 332 9.76 3.79 -4.83
C LYS A 332 9.51 3.18 -3.45
N SER A 333 10.20 2.09 -3.10
CA SER A 333 9.93 1.34 -1.87
C SER A 333 10.58 1.94 -0.63
N PHE A 334 11.77 2.51 -0.72
CA PHE A 334 12.52 3.00 0.44
C PHE A 334 12.59 4.52 0.55
N LEU A 335 12.52 5.23 -0.58
CA LEU A 335 12.56 6.69 -0.61
C LEU A 335 11.20 7.33 -0.89
N ALA A 336 10.23 6.54 -1.37
CA ALA A 336 8.97 7.03 -1.93
C ALA A 336 9.24 8.13 -2.96
N LEU A 337 10.13 7.89 -3.92
CA LEU A 337 10.44 8.83 -5.00
C LEU A 337 10.36 8.10 -6.35
N THR A 338 9.88 8.82 -7.36
CA THR A 338 9.78 8.33 -8.74
C THR A 338 11.09 8.57 -9.49
N PHE A 339 11.90 7.52 -9.59
CA PHE A 339 13.20 7.58 -10.26
C PHE A 339 13.08 7.36 -11.78
N GLU A 340 11.99 6.76 -12.24
CA GLU A 340 11.82 6.15 -13.55
C GLU A 340 12.03 7.14 -14.71
N CYS A 341 11.51 8.37 -14.60
CA CYS A 341 11.71 9.39 -15.61
C CYS A 341 13.21 9.72 -15.82
N SER A 342 13.99 9.63 -14.74
CA SER A 342 15.43 9.92 -14.72
C SER A 342 16.28 8.88 -15.47
N LYS A 343 15.69 7.78 -15.93
CA LYS A 343 16.35 6.83 -16.83
C LYS A 343 16.75 7.51 -18.14
N CYS A 344 15.88 8.35 -18.70
CA CYS A 344 16.04 8.88 -20.06
C CYS A 344 16.50 10.34 -20.12
N HIS A 345 16.15 11.15 -19.13
CA HIS A 345 16.45 12.58 -19.04
C HIS A 345 16.32 13.04 -17.57
N ASP A 346 16.79 14.23 -17.19
CA ASP A 346 16.59 14.76 -15.83
C ASP A 346 15.10 14.77 -15.44
N HIS A 347 14.78 14.43 -14.19
CA HIS A 347 13.41 14.42 -13.74
C HIS A 347 12.74 15.78 -13.92
N LYS A 348 11.49 15.78 -14.38
CA LYS A 348 10.79 17.01 -14.78
C LYS A 348 10.53 17.98 -13.61
N TYR A 349 10.27 17.43 -12.42
CA TYR A 349 9.85 18.20 -11.25
C TYR A 349 10.79 18.01 -10.06
N ASP A 350 11.05 16.76 -9.67
CA ASP A 350 12.00 16.44 -8.62
C ASP A 350 13.46 16.78 -8.96
N PRO A 351 14.28 17.14 -7.95
CA PRO A 351 15.69 17.44 -8.12
C PRO A 351 16.52 16.14 -8.22
N ILE A 352 16.22 15.34 -9.26
CA ILE A 352 16.88 14.08 -9.59
C ILE A 352 17.37 14.19 -11.04
N SER A 353 18.69 14.24 -11.22
CA SER A 353 19.27 14.23 -12.57
C SER A 353 19.36 12.82 -13.13
N GLN A 354 19.52 12.71 -14.45
CA GLN A 354 19.84 11.42 -15.09
C GLN A 354 21.14 10.84 -14.52
N LYS A 355 22.12 11.70 -14.21
CA LYS A 355 23.36 11.27 -13.54
C LYS A 355 23.07 10.63 -12.17
N ASP A 356 22.18 11.22 -11.37
CA ASP A 356 21.81 10.66 -10.07
C ASP A 356 21.13 9.28 -10.19
N TYR A 357 20.30 9.09 -11.24
CA TYR A 357 19.71 7.79 -11.56
C TYR A 357 20.79 6.73 -11.81
N TYR A 358 21.72 7.00 -12.73
CA TYR A 358 22.78 6.03 -13.06
C TYR A 358 23.81 5.86 -11.93
N SER A 359 24.02 6.87 -11.09
CA SER A 359 24.78 6.73 -9.86
C SER A 359 24.10 5.84 -8.83
N THR A 360 22.76 5.85 -8.77
CA THR A 360 22.00 4.91 -7.94
C THR A 360 22.01 3.50 -8.53
N TYR A 361 21.82 3.40 -9.85
CA TYR A 361 21.93 2.17 -10.64
C TYR A 361 23.25 1.43 -10.40
N ALA A 362 24.36 2.18 -10.26
CA ALA A 362 25.69 1.61 -10.05
C ALA A 362 25.81 0.70 -8.81
N PHE A 363 25.00 0.92 -7.77
CA PHE A 363 24.94 0.04 -6.59
C PHE A 363 24.41 -1.36 -6.91
N PHE A 364 23.54 -1.49 -7.91
CA PHE A 364 22.89 -2.73 -8.30
C PHE A 364 23.53 -3.39 -9.53
N ASN A 365 24.41 -2.67 -10.23
CA ASN A 365 25.13 -3.10 -11.43
C ASN A 365 26.33 -4.04 -11.15
N GLN A 366 26.49 -4.52 -9.91
CA GLN A 366 27.65 -5.33 -9.49
C GLN A 366 27.37 -6.84 -9.46
N VAL A 367 26.12 -7.26 -9.63
CA VAL A 367 25.74 -8.68 -9.70
C VAL A 367 26.22 -9.28 -11.02
N PRO A 368 26.93 -10.42 -11.03
CA PRO A 368 27.44 -11.07 -12.23
C PRO A 368 26.34 -11.87 -12.95
N GLU A 369 25.18 -11.26 -13.17
CA GLU A 369 24.07 -11.86 -13.89
C GLU A 369 24.13 -11.54 -15.40
N LYS A 370 23.46 -12.38 -16.18
CA LYS A 370 23.23 -12.21 -17.61
C LYS A 370 21.75 -11.86 -17.86
N GLY A 371 21.43 -11.36 -19.05
CA GLY A 371 20.04 -11.17 -19.47
C GLY A 371 19.32 -12.50 -19.56
N LEU A 372 19.78 -13.41 -20.43
CA LEU A 372 19.26 -14.77 -20.52
C LEU A 372 20.23 -15.77 -19.87
N PHE A 373 19.74 -16.55 -18.91
CA PHE A 373 20.49 -17.70 -18.39
C PHE A 373 20.23 -18.97 -19.20
N GLY A 374 18.96 -19.22 -19.55
CA GLY A 374 18.53 -20.34 -20.36
C GLY A 374 17.04 -20.21 -20.69
N THR A 375 16.59 -20.99 -21.67
CA THR A 375 15.18 -21.01 -22.07
C THR A 375 14.33 -21.86 -21.14
N ILE A 376 12.99 -21.68 -21.18
CA ILE A 376 11.94 -22.32 -20.36
C ILE A 376 12.41 -23.54 -19.52
N ASP A 377 12.25 -23.44 -18.20
CA ASP A 377 12.61 -24.47 -17.21
C ASP A 377 14.11 -24.88 -17.19
N ALA A 378 15.01 -24.17 -17.87
CA ALA A 378 16.46 -24.38 -17.74
C ALA A 378 16.99 -24.13 -16.31
N SER A 379 16.29 -23.30 -15.54
CA SER A 379 16.59 -23.00 -14.15
C SER A 379 15.33 -22.47 -13.46
N PHE A 380 15.11 -22.91 -12.22
CA PHE A 380 14.08 -22.35 -11.35
C PHE A 380 14.64 -21.25 -10.43
N ALA A 381 15.97 -21.05 -10.42
CA ALA A 381 16.65 -20.05 -9.61
C ALA A 381 17.97 -19.63 -10.26
N ASP A 382 17.94 -18.56 -11.04
CA ASP A 382 19.08 -18.14 -11.85
C ASP A 382 20.25 -17.63 -10.99
N PRO A 383 21.50 -17.92 -11.39
CA PRO A 383 22.67 -17.47 -10.64
C PRO A 383 22.75 -15.93 -10.56
N PRO A 384 23.31 -15.37 -9.48
CA PRO A 384 23.76 -16.06 -8.28
C PRO A 384 22.60 -16.67 -7.48
N ASN A 385 22.77 -17.90 -7.02
CA ASN A 385 21.78 -18.64 -6.26
C ASN A 385 22.43 -19.31 -5.05
N MET A 386 21.58 -19.79 -4.16
CA MET A 386 21.97 -20.49 -2.94
C MET A 386 21.21 -21.80 -2.86
N ARG A 387 21.93 -22.87 -2.54
CA ARG A 387 21.34 -24.16 -2.20
C ARG A 387 20.97 -24.25 -0.72
N ILE A 388 19.71 -24.56 -0.45
CA ILE A 388 19.14 -24.81 0.87
C ILE A 388 18.89 -26.30 1.02
N THR A 389 19.64 -26.93 1.92
CA THR A 389 19.55 -28.36 2.23
C THR A 389 18.72 -28.59 3.49
N THR A 390 18.30 -29.84 3.72
CA THR A 390 17.64 -30.24 4.98
C THR A 390 18.51 -29.95 6.22
N LYS A 391 19.85 -30.03 6.10
CA LYS A 391 20.78 -29.65 7.18
C LYS A 391 20.68 -28.16 7.51
N ASP A 392 20.55 -27.30 6.49
CA ASP A 392 20.42 -25.86 6.69
C ASP A 392 19.09 -25.53 7.39
N VAL A 393 17.99 -26.17 6.97
CA VAL A 393 16.66 -26.01 7.60
C VAL A 393 16.68 -26.47 9.06
N ASN A 394 17.31 -27.62 9.36
CA ASN A 394 17.36 -28.13 10.73
C ASN A 394 18.26 -27.30 11.67
N SER A 395 19.16 -26.47 11.13
CA SER A 395 20.13 -25.69 11.91
C SER A 395 19.82 -24.20 11.95
N LEU A 396 20.06 -23.50 10.84
CA LEU A 396 19.98 -22.04 10.74
C LEU A 396 18.61 -21.56 10.24
N LEU A 397 18.01 -22.26 9.29
CA LEU A 397 16.83 -21.81 8.53
C LEU A 397 15.56 -22.54 8.96
N LYS A 398 15.36 -22.72 10.28
CA LYS A 398 14.25 -23.50 10.86
C LYS A 398 12.85 -22.99 10.53
N PHE A 399 12.75 -21.75 10.05
CA PHE A 399 11.50 -21.15 9.61
C PHE A 399 11.08 -21.56 8.19
N ILE A 400 11.97 -22.18 7.40
CA ILE A 400 11.66 -22.65 6.05
C ILE A 400 10.85 -23.92 6.16
N ASN A 401 9.61 -23.88 5.70
CA ASN A 401 8.72 -25.05 5.76
C ASN A 401 8.85 -25.88 4.48
N LYS A 402 9.88 -26.73 4.44
CA LYS A 402 10.12 -27.62 3.30
C LYS A 402 9.47 -28.99 3.55
N ARG A 403 8.48 -29.35 2.72
CA ARG A 403 7.80 -30.67 2.74
C ARG A 403 8.70 -31.82 2.28
N ASP A 404 9.58 -31.45 1.36
CA ASP A 404 10.67 -32.17 0.75
C ASP A 404 11.74 -32.86 1.61
N THR A 405 12.58 -33.72 1.03
CA THR A 405 13.98 -33.91 1.49
C THR A 405 15.01 -33.35 0.50
N PHE A 406 14.62 -32.99 -0.72
CA PHE A 406 15.49 -32.49 -1.78
C PHE A 406 15.96 -31.07 -1.51
N ALA A 407 17.19 -30.75 -1.92
CA ALA A 407 17.68 -29.39 -1.77
C ALA A 407 16.92 -28.45 -2.71
N VAL A 408 16.70 -27.22 -2.25
CA VAL A 408 16.02 -26.17 -3.00
C VAL A 408 16.99 -25.04 -3.28
N ASP A 409 17.08 -24.62 -4.54
CA ASP A 409 17.87 -23.46 -4.93
C ASP A 409 16.99 -22.21 -4.93
N VAL A 410 17.54 -21.10 -4.43
CA VAL A 410 16.87 -19.80 -4.34
C VAL A 410 17.79 -18.70 -4.86
N MET A 411 17.23 -17.72 -5.57
CA MET A 411 18.03 -16.59 -6.05
C MET A 411 18.41 -15.66 -4.91
N VAL A 412 19.67 -15.26 -4.89
CA VAL A 412 20.24 -14.34 -3.91
C VAL A 412 21.07 -13.29 -4.63
N MET A 413 21.48 -12.25 -3.93
CA MET A 413 22.51 -11.34 -4.43
C MET A 413 23.89 -11.89 -4.10
N LYS A 414 24.84 -11.62 -5.00
CA LYS A 414 26.27 -11.79 -4.75
C LYS A 414 27.01 -10.85 -5.67
N ASP A 415 27.69 -9.85 -5.11
CA ASP A 415 28.47 -8.93 -5.94
C ASP A 415 29.74 -9.60 -6.48
N SER A 416 30.10 -9.20 -7.70
CA SER A 416 31.35 -9.58 -8.34
C SER A 416 32.55 -8.95 -7.61
N ALA A 417 33.66 -9.70 -7.54
CA ALA A 417 34.94 -9.15 -7.08
C ALA A 417 35.47 -8.06 -8.02
N ASN A 418 35.15 -8.17 -9.32
CA ASN A 418 35.47 -7.17 -10.32
C ASN A 418 34.29 -6.22 -10.47
N MET A 419 34.45 -4.97 -10.02
CA MET A 419 33.41 -3.95 -10.14
C MET A 419 33.17 -3.60 -11.60
N ARG A 420 31.91 -3.68 -12.03
CA ARG A 420 31.49 -3.28 -13.37
C ARG A 420 31.36 -1.77 -13.42
N LYS A 421 31.93 -1.17 -14.46
CA LYS A 421 31.74 0.25 -14.78
C LYS A 421 30.28 0.53 -15.11
N THR A 422 29.77 1.67 -14.66
CA THR A 422 28.42 2.14 -14.96
C THR A 422 28.51 3.37 -15.85
N TYR A 423 27.67 3.43 -16.87
CA TYR A 423 27.60 4.57 -17.78
C TYR A 423 26.20 5.16 -17.76
N ILE A 424 26.08 6.47 -17.96
CA ILE A 424 24.79 7.08 -18.32
C ILE A 424 24.42 6.58 -19.71
N LEU A 425 23.20 6.09 -19.89
CA LEU A 425 22.70 5.62 -21.18
C LEU A 425 21.92 6.72 -21.90
N SER A 426 22.25 6.96 -23.17
CA SER A 426 21.55 7.96 -23.98
C SER A 426 20.09 7.55 -24.16
N ARG A 427 19.17 8.39 -23.68
CA ARG A 427 17.72 8.09 -23.62
C ARG A 427 17.38 6.74 -22.98
N GLY A 428 18.23 6.26 -22.07
CA GLY A 428 18.02 4.98 -21.39
C GLY A 428 18.32 3.73 -22.22
N ASN A 429 18.90 3.86 -23.42
CA ASN A 429 19.11 2.73 -24.34
C ASN A 429 20.38 1.93 -24.01
N TYR A 430 20.26 0.60 -23.89
CA TYR A 430 21.30 -0.28 -23.36
C TYR A 430 22.59 -0.30 -24.18
N ASP A 431 22.51 -0.07 -25.49
CA ASP A 431 23.63 -0.09 -26.44
C ASP A 431 24.26 1.29 -26.69
N MET A 432 23.79 2.34 -26.01
CA MET A 432 24.28 3.72 -26.18
C MET A 432 24.87 4.30 -24.88
N PRO A 433 25.97 3.73 -24.35
CA PRO A 433 26.67 4.28 -23.19
C PRO A 433 27.32 5.63 -23.52
N THR A 434 27.31 6.53 -22.54
CA THR A 434 27.93 7.86 -22.66
C THR A 434 29.08 8.00 -21.65
N PHE A 435 28.89 8.75 -20.56
CA PHE A 435 29.91 9.03 -19.57
C PHE A 435 29.86 8.02 -18.42
N GLU A 436 31.04 7.60 -17.95
CA GLU A 436 31.18 6.75 -16.77
C GLU A 436 30.73 7.50 -15.51
N VAL A 437 30.01 6.82 -14.62
CA VAL A 437 29.55 7.33 -13.33
C VAL A 437 29.85 6.34 -12.21
N GLY A 438 30.24 6.89 -11.05
CA GLY A 438 30.37 6.13 -9.81
C GLY A 438 29.05 6.06 -9.04
N VAL A 439 29.09 5.34 -7.91
CA VAL A 439 27.93 5.24 -7.02
C VAL A 439 27.57 6.58 -6.37
N GLY A 440 26.27 6.80 -6.16
CA GLY A 440 25.74 8.01 -5.54
C GLY A 440 24.22 8.02 -5.50
N ILE A 441 23.66 9.01 -4.83
CA ILE A 441 22.22 9.25 -4.63
C ILE A 441 21.98 10.76 -4.79
N PRO A 442 20.78 11.22 -5.21
CA PRO A 442 20.48 12.65 -5.31
C PRO A 442 20.90 13.44 -4.06
N LYS A 443 21.79 14.41 -4.25
CA LYS A 443 22.33 15.27 -3.18
C LYS A 443 21.26 16.10 -2.44
N SER A 444 20.11 16.28 -3.10
CA SER A 444 18.93 16.98 -2.59
C SER A 444 18.31 16.28 -1.38
N ILE A 445 18.47 14.95 -1.25
CA ILE A 445 17.95 14.18 -0.12
C ILE A 445 18.94 14.25 1.06
N LEU A 446 20.16 13.76 0.83
CA LEU A 446 21.28 13.79 1.75
C LEU A 446 22.55 13.50 0.93
N PRO A 447 23.57 14.38 0.91
CA PRO A 447 24.78 14.14 0.14
C PRO A 447 25.45 12.80 0.45
N TYR A 448 25.78 12.03 -0.60
CA TYR A 448 26.46 10.75 -0.46
C TYR A 448 27.98 10.94 -0.50
N SER A 449 28.68 10.44 0.51
CA SER A 449 30.15 10.42 0.56
C SER A 449 30.65 8.98 0.59
N VAL A 450 31.40 8.58 -0.45
CA VAL A 450 32.03 7.26 -0.51
C VAL A 450 33.01 7.06 0.65
N ALA A 451 33.72 8.11 1.07
CA ALA A 451 34.63 8.05 2.22
C ALA A 451 33.89 7.75 3.54
N LYS A 452 32.66 8.25 3.69
CA LYS A 452 31.84 8.02 4.89
C LYS A 452 31.11 6.68 4.86
N TYR A 453 30.50 6.33 3.73
CA TYR A 453 29.55 5.20 3.65
C TYR A 453 30.15 3.95 3.01
N GLY A 454 31.06 4.11 2.05
CA GLY A 454 31.58 3.07 1.18
C GLY A 454 31.06 3.19 -0.26
N SER A 455 31.45 2.26 -1.13
CA SER A 455 31.14 2.29 -2.57
C SER A 455 30.21 1.16 -3.04
N ASN A 456 29.50 0.50 -2.12
CA ASN A 456 28.67 -0.69 -2.40
C ASN A 456 27.29 -0.59 -1.73
N ARG A 457 26.43 -1.62 -1.92
CA ARG A 457 25.07 -1.62 -1.33
C ARG A 457 25.06 -1.52 0.19
N LEU A 458 26.08 -2.03 0.88
CA LEU A 458 26.18 -1.85 2.34
C LEU A 458 26.38 -0.37 2.70
N GLY A 459 27.15 0.36 1.89
CA GLY A 459 27.26 1.82 2.01
C GLY A 459 25.93 2.54 1.73
N LEU A 460 25.17 2.12 0.73
CA LEU A 460 23.82 2.65 0.47
C LEU A 460 22.91 2.51 1.69
N VAL A 461 22.90 1.34 2.33
CA VAL A 461 22.13 1.09 3.56
C VAL A 461 22.61 1.96 4.72
N ARG A 462 23.92 2.14 4.90
CA ARG A 462 24.46 3.05 5.94
C ARG A 462 23.99 4.49 5.74
N TRP A 463 23.86 4.94 4.49
CA TRP A 463 23.30 6.25 4.15
C TRP A 463 21.79 6.35 4.44
N MET A 464 21.01 5.28 4.20
CA MET A 464 19.57 5.26 4.53
C MET A 464 19.33 5.42 6.04
N PHE A 465 20.13 4.73 6.85
CA PHE A 465 19.99 4.75 8.31
C PHE A 465 20.88 5.80 8.99
N ASP A 466 21.41 6.76 8.23
CA ASP A 466 22.06 7.94 8.78
C ASP A 466 21.03 8.81 9.50
N ASP A 467 21.42 9.42 10.61
CA ASP A 467 20.48 10.24 11.38
C ASP A 467 20.01 11.49 10.66
N ALA A 468 20.76 11.96 9.67
CA ALA A 468 20.38 13.06 8.82
C ALA A 468 19.43 12.67 7.67
N ASN A 469 19.20 11.38 7.42
CA ASN A 469 18.33 10.95 6.32
C ASN A 469 16.86 11.32 6.61
N PRO A 470 16.18 12.07 5.73
CA PRO A 470 14.84 12.59 5.99
C PRO A 470 13.69 11.64 5.58
N LEU A 471 13.99 10.57 4.82
CA LEU A 471 12.96 9.76 4.17
C LEU A 471 12.73 8.40 4.84
N THR A 472 13.80 7.69 5.24
CA THR A 472 13.71 6.26 5.58
C THR A 472 12.68 5.96 6.68
N SER A 473 12.60 6.77 7.73
CA SER A 473 11.58 6.59 8.77
C SER A 473 10.19 7.05 8.32
N ARG A 474 10.06 8.24 7.73
CA ARG A 474 8.78 8.79 7.25
C ARG A 474 8.08 7.86 6.26
N VAL A 475 8.81 7.34 5.28
CA VAL A 475 8.28 6.43 4.26
C VAL A 475 7.71 5.17 4.89
N PHE A 476 8.44 4.56 5.82
CA PHE A 476 7.99 3.34 6.49
C PHE A 476 6.77 3.60 7.38
N VAL A 477 6.81 4.61 8.26
CA VAL A 477 5.67 4.88 9.16
C VAL A 477 4.42 5.26 8.38
N ASN A 478 4.54 6.03 7.30
CA ASN A 478 3.42 6.38 6.43
C ASN A 478 2.81 5.15 5.73
N ARG A 479 3.65 4.21 5.29
CA ARG A 479 3.18 2.96 4.69
C ARG A 479 2.47 2.07 5.70
N ILE A 480 2.99 1.97 6.93
CA ILE A 480 2.34 1.22 8.01
C ILE A 480 1.00 1.86 8.36
N TRP A 481 0.96 3.18 8.53
CA TRP A 481 -0.26 3.95 8.75
C TRP A 481 -1.34 3.65 7.71
N ALA A 482 -0.99 3.66 6.42
CA ALA A 482 -1.91 3.39 5.32
C ALA A 482 -2.53 1.98 5.34
N GLN A 483 -1.90 0.99 5.99
CA GLN A 483 -2.47 -0.35 6.11
C GLN A 483 -3.68 -0.38 7.04
N PHE A 484 -3.64 0.40 8.12
CA PHE A 484 -4.69 0.48 9.14
C PHE A 484 -5.79 1.48 8.75
N PHE A 485 -5.41 2.64 8.21
CA PHE A 485 -6.37 3.69 7.85
C PHE A 485 -6.77 3.71 6.37
N GLY A 486 -6.17 2.84 5.54
CA GLY A 486 -6.44 2.77 4.11
C GLY A 486 -5.90 3.94 3.27
N ARG A 487 -5.42 4.99 3.95
CA ARG A 487 -4.77 6.17 3.38
C ARG A 487 -3.56 6.49 4.25
N GLY A 488 -2.42 6.82 3.63
CA GLY A 488 -1.28 7.35 4.36
C GLY A 488 -1.54 8.78 4.86
N ILE A 489 -0.78 9.23 5.85
CA ILE A 489 -0.69 10.67 6.19
C ILE A 489 -0.30 11.46 4.94
N VAL A 490 0.61 10.90 4.13
CA VAL A 490 0.82 11.27 2.73
C VAL A 490 0.11 10.24 1.86
N LYS A 491 -0.87 10.68 1.05
CA LYS A 491 -1.71 9.79 0.22
C LYS A 491 -0.89 8.96 -0.77
N THR A 492 0.11 9.60 -1.39
CA THR A 492 0.97 9.04 -2.44
C THR A 492 2.11 8.21 -1.83
N LEU A 493 1.86 6.93 -1.53
CA LEU A 493 2.82 6.07 -0.79
C LEU A 493 4.15 5.80 -1.51
N GLY A 494 4.22 6.07 -2.81
CA GLY A 494 5.42 5.91 -3.65
C GLY A 494 5.99 7.22 -4.20
N ASP A 495 5.41 8.36 -3.82
CA ASP A 495 5.82 9.67 -4.30
C ASP A 495 5.65 10.74 -3.20
N PHE A 496 6.76 11.06 -2.53
CA PHE A 496 6.95 12.17 -1.59
C PHE A 496 7.66 13.34 -2.28
N GLY A 497 7.84 13.25 -3.59
CA GLY A 497 8.44 14.29 -4.41
C GLY A 497 7.47 15.44 -4.65
N MET A 498 7.80 16.22 -5.67
CA MET A 498 7.15 17.46 -6.06
C MET A 498 5.77 17.28 -6.69
N GLN A 499 5.41 16.04 -7.06
CA GLN A 499 4.09 15.67 -7.57
C GLN A 499 3.30 14.84 -6.54
N GLY A 500 3.92 14.50 -5.42
CA GLY A 500 3.28 13.87 -4.29
C GLY A 500 2.32 14.80 -3.57
N GLU A 501 1.36 14.20 -2.87
CA GLU A 501 0.45 14.92 -1.99
C GLU A 501 1.18 15.42 -0.73
N LEU A 502 0.76 16.55 -0.18
CA LEU A 502 1.28 17.02 1.10
C LEU A 502 0.78 16.12 2.25
N PRO A 503 1.56 15.96 3.33
CA PRO A 503 1.09 15.26 4.52
C PRO A 503 -0.10 16.01 5.14
N THR A 504 -1.16 15.28 5.48
CA THR A 504 -2.36 15.84 6.10
C THR A 504 -2.13 16.25 7.56
N HIS A 505 -1.21 15.53 8.22
CA HIS A 505 -0.75 15.76 9.59
C HIS A 505 0.79 15.77 9.60
N PRO A 506 1.45 16.85 9.15
CA PRO A 506 2.91 16.90 9.02
C PRO A 506 3.63 16.64 10.35
N GLU A 507 3.13 17.22 11.45
CA GLU A 507 3.70 17.03 12.78
C GLU A 507 3.56 15.59 13.27
N LEU A 508 2.41 14.94 13.05
CA LEU A 508 2.22 13.53 13.38
C LEU A 508 3.18 12.63 12.60
N LEU A 509 3.38 12.90 11.30
CA LEU A 509 4.31 12.14 10.48
C LEU A 509 5.74 12.26 11.01
N ASP A 510 6.17 13.47 11.36
CA ASP A 510 7.50 13.73 11.91
C ASP A 510 7.66 13.12 13.30
N TRP A 511 6.64 13.23 14.15
CA TRP A 511 6.61 12.64 15.47
C TRP A 511 6.76 11.11 15.40
N LEU A 512 5.94 10.43 14.60
CA LEU A 512 6.01 8.98 14.39
C LEU A 512 7.37 8.58 13.80
N ALA A 513 7.89 9.35 12.84
CA ALA A 513 9.16 9.06 12.20
C ALA A 513 10.34 9.16 13.18
N VAL A 514 10.36 10.17 14.06
CA VAL A 514 11.41 10.34 15.07
C VAL A 514 11.25 9.33 16.21
N ASP A 515 10.02 9.10 16.68
CA ASP A 515 9.71 8.11 17.71
C ASP A 515 10.11 6.69 17.29
N PHE A 516 9.81 6.31 16.04
CA PHE A 516 10.19 5.01 15.49
C PHE A 516 11.70 4.81 15.46
N LYS A 517 12.47 5.84 15.10
CA LYS A 517 13.93 5.82 15.15
C LYS A 517 14.47 5.69 16.57
N ALA A 518 13.94 6.50 17.49
CA ALA A 518 14.35 6.52 18.89
C ALA A 518 14.12 5.17 19.58
N HIS A 519 13.08 4.44 19.17
CA HIS A 519 12.75 3.10 19.66
C HIS A 519 13.34 1.98 18.81
N HIS A 520 14.55 2.21 18.29
CA HIS A 520 15.36 1.21 17.58
C HIS A 520 14.64 0.54 16.41
N TRP A 521 13.77 1.27 15.70
CA TRP A 521 13.08 0.78 14.52
C TRP A 521 12.20 -0.46 14.80
N ASN A 522 11.59 -0.52 15.99
CA ASN A 522 10.77 -1.64 16.44
C ASN A 522 9.39 -1.64 15.76
N MET A 523 9.18 -2.57 14.82
CA MET A 523 7.97 -2.61 13.99
C MET A 523 6.71 -2.98 14.78
N LYS A 524 6.78 -3.99 15.67
CA LYS A 524 5.63 -4.36 16.51
C LYS A 524 5.23 -3.24 17.47
N ARG A 525 6.19 -2.46 17.99
CA ARG A 525 5.88 -1.30 18.84
C ARG A 525 5.10 -0.24 18.06
N LEU A 526 5.55 0.11 16.85
CA LEU A 526 4.85 1.06 15.97
C LEU A 526 3.41 0.60 15.70
N VAL A 527 3.24 -0.68 15.32
CA VAL A 527 1.91 -1.26 15.09
C VAL A 527 1.05 -1.20 16.35
N LYS A 528 1.59 -1.60 17.51
CA LYS A 528 0.88 -1.54 18.80
C LYS A 528 0.42 -0.11 19.10
N GLN A 529 1.29 0.87 18.91
CA GLN A 529 0.98 2.28 19.16
C GLN A 529 -0.18 2.79 18.30
N ILE A 530 -0.22 2.40 17.02
CA ILE A 530 -1.32 2.76 16.12
C ILE A 530 -2.63 2.13 16.59
N VAL A 531 -2.68 0.81 16.80
CA VAL A 531 -3.94 0.13 17.15
C VAL A 531 -4.43 0.47 18.56
N MET A 532 -3.55 0.89 19.47
CA MET A 532 -3.92 1.36 20.81
C MET A 532 -4.37 2.82 20.87
N SER A 533 -4.34 3.57 19.76
CA SER A 533 -4.79 4.97 19.72
C SER A 533 -6.31 5.09 19.83
N ALA A 534 -6.80 6.19 20.39
CA ALA A 534 -8.23 6.55 20.34
C ALA A 534 -8.68 6.67 18.88
N THR A 535 -7.82 7.28 18.05
CA THR A 535 -8.00 7.46 16.61
C THR A 535 -8.38 6.16 15.90
N TYR A 536 -7.65 5.06 16.18
CA TYR A 536 -7.93 3.74 15.60
C TYR A 536 -9.19 3.09 16.18
N GLN A 537 -9.55 3.37 17.44
CA GLN A 537 -10.67 2.73 18.14
C GLN A 537 -12.03 3.39 17.87
N GLN A 538 -12.06 4.51 17.15
CA GLN A 538 -13.30 5.20 16.75
C GLN A 538 -14.29 4.29 16.00
N SER A 539 -15.58 4.60 16.13
CA SER A 539 -16.65 4.02 15.30
C SER A 539 -16.45 4.37 13.83
N SER A 540 -16.93 3.49 12.95
CA SER A 540 -17.06 3.76 11.51
C SER A 540 -18.41 4.36 11.12
N ASP A 541 -19.26 4.67 12.09
CA ASP A 541 -20.45 5.51 11.88
C ASP A 541 -19.99 6.90 11.44
N VAL A 542 -20.50 7.39 10.30
CA VAL A 542 -20.09 8.68 9.74
C VAL A 542 -21.11 9.75 10.12
N PRO A 543 -20.76 10.74 10.97
CA PRO A 543 -21.65 11.86 11.24
C PRO A 543 -21.94 12.66 9.96
N SER A 544 -23.18 13.09 9.74
CA SER A 544 -23.55 13.83 8.51
C SER A 544 -22.75 15.12 8.32
N ALA A 545 -22.36 15.78 9.42
CA ALA A 545 -21.49 16.96 9.37
C ALA A 545 -20.10 16.60 8.82
N ALA A 546 -19.49 15.53 9.34
CA ALA A 546 -18.19 15.04 8.88
C ALA A 546 -18.21 14.58 7.43
N LEU A 547 -19.27 13.87 6.99
CA LEU A 547 -19.43 13.46 5.60
C LEU A 547 -19.50 14.67 4.64
N LYS A 548 -20.07 15.79 5.10
CA LYS A 548 -20.18 17.01 4.29
C LYS A 548 -18.87 17.77 4.21
N SER A 549 -18.12 17.90 5.31
CA SER A 549 -16.90 18.70 5.37
C SER A 549 -15.62 17.92 5.04
N ASP A 550 -15.60 16.61 5.28
CA ASP A 550 -14.45 15.71 5.06
C ASP A 550 -14.92 14.33 4.55
N PRO A 551 -15.45 14.24 3.32
CA PRO A 551 -15.99 13.00 2.75
C PRO A 551 -14.92 11.90 2.55
N GLU A 552 -13.65 12.28 2.40
CA GLU A 552 -12.53 11.33 2.27
C GLU A 552 -11.98 10.89 3.65
N ASN A 553 -12.50 11.41 4.76
CA ASN A 553 -12.02 11.19 6.12
C ASN A 553 -10.51 11.47 6.27
N ILE A 554 -10.05 12.56 5.65
CA ILE A 554 -8.66 13.03 5.64
C ILE A 554 -8.17 13.36 7.06
N TYR A 555 -9.06 13.90 7.89
CA TYR A 555 -8.78 14.37 9.25
C TYR A 555 -9.17 13.36 10.33
N LEU A 556 -9.54 12.13 9.94
CA LEU A 556 -9.67 10.97 10.83
C LEU A 556 -10.70 11.17 11.96
N SER A 557 -11.84 11.78 11.63
CA SER A 557 -12.97 11.99 12.54
C SER A 557 -13.75 10.72 12.89
N HIS A 558 -13.47 9.64 12.16
CA HIS A 558 -14.07 8.32 12.36
C HIS A 558 -13.12 7.25 11.82
N SER A 559 -13.37 5.98 12.12
CA SER A 559 -12.59 4.89 11.54
C SER A 559 -13.04 4.62 10.10
N PRO A 560 -12.11 4.43 9.14
CA PRO A 560 -12.46 4.13 7.76
C PRO A 560 -13.04 2.72 7.60
N ARG A 561 -13.97 2.57 6.66
CA ARG A 561 -14.52 1.26 6.26
C ARG A 561 -13.69 0.70 5.12
N LEU A 562 -12.92 -0.36 5.39
CA LEU A 562 -11.93 -0.86 4.43
C LEU A 562 -12.26 -2.27 3.95
N ARG A 563 -12.35 -2.46 2.62
CA ARG A 563 -12.50 -3.79 2.04
C ARG A 563 -11.30 -4.67 2.36
N LEU A 564 -11.56 -5.97 2.53
CA LEU A 564 -10.54 -7.00 2.70
C LEU A 564 -9.73 -7.15 1.41
N PRO A 565 -8.39 -7.24 1.50
CA PRO A 565 -7.56 -7.67 0.37
C PRO A 565 -7.94 -9.07 -0.11
N ALA A 566 -7.69 -9.36 -1.39
CA ALA A 566 -7.99 -10.65 -2.03
C ALA A 566 -7.59 -11.88 -1.21
N GLU A 567 -6.38 -11.88 -0.66
CA GLU A 567 -5.86 -12.99 0.15
C GLU A 567 -6.70 -13.19 1.41
N ASN A 568 -7.11 -12.10 2.06
CA ASN A 568 -7.90 -12.11 3.28
C ASN A 568 -9.37 -12.48 3.05
N VAL A 569 -9.93 -12.22 1.86
CA VAL A 569 -11.28 -12.69 1.51
C VAL A 569 -11.32 -14.22 1.56
N ARG A 570 -10.33 -14.86 0.93
CA ARG A 570 -10.19 -16.33 0.96
C ARG A 570 -9.99 -16.85 2.38
N ASP A 571 -9.08 -16.23 3.13
CA ASP A 571 -8.77 -16.61 4.50
C ASP A 571 -9.99 -16.50 5.41
N HIS A 572 -10.76 -15.41 5.27
CA HIS A 572 -11.96 -15.16 6.03
C HIS A 572 -12.97 -16.30 5.85
N VAL A 573 -13.26 -16.66 4.61
CA VAL A 573 -14.20 -17.73 4.24
C VAL A 573 -13.77 -19.11 4.77
N LEU A 574 -12.47 -19.44 4.67
CA LEU A 574 -11.95 -20.71 5.19
C LEU A 574 -11.99 -20.77 6.72
N ALA A 575 -11.60 -19.68 7.37
CA ALA A 575 -11.53 -19.60 8.83
C ALA A 575 -12.94 -19.67 9.45
N SER A 576 -13.92 -18.96 8.88
CA SER A 576 -15.30 -19.01 9.36
C SER A 576 -15.99 -20.36 9.14
N ALA A 577 -15.48 -21.20 8.22
CA ALA A 577 -15.96 -22.57 8.00
C ALA A 577 -15.18 -23.65 8.79
N ASP A 578 -14.17 -23.26 9.58
CA ASP A 578 -13.28 -24.15 10.34
C ASP A 578 -12.51 -25.16 9.47
N ILE A 579 -12.18 -24.78 8.22
CA ILE A 579 -11.42 -25.64 7.29
C ILE A 579 -10.06 -25.06 6.88
N LEU A 580 -9.74 -23.85 7.32
CA LEU A 580 -8.45 -23.22 7.04
C LEU A 580 -7.28 -24.10 7.50
N ASN A 581 -6.35 -24.40 6.60
CA ASN A 581 -5.05 -24.97 6.94
C ASN A 581 -4.15 -23.86 7.51
N PRO A 582 -3.77 -23.93 8.81
CA PRO A 582 -2.98 -22.89 9.47
C PRO A 582 -1.47 -23.01 9.22
N GLU A 583 -1.04 -23.92 8.34
CA GLU A 583 0.37 -24.12 7.99
C GLU A 583 1.00 -22.82 7.47
N ILE A 584 2.13 -22.42 8.07
CA ILE A 584 2.91 -21.25 7.69
C ILE A 584 4.10 -21.69 6.84
N GLY A 585 4.33 -20.98 5.75
CA GLY A 585 5.46 -21.13 4.84
C GLY A 585 5.33 -22.28 3.84
N GLY A 586 6.40 -22.61 3.13
CA GLY A 586 6.45 -23.73 2.20
C GLY A 586 5.89 -23.43 0.81
N PRO A 587 6.00 -24.33 -0.17
CA PRO A 587 5.62 -24.06 -1.56
C PRO A 587 4.19 -23.51 -1.70
N SER A 588 4.00 -22.63 -2.69
CA SER A 588 2.69 -22.10 -3.07
C SER A 588 1.82 -23.19 -3.71
N VAL A 589 0.50 -23.04 -3.59
CA VAL A 589 -0.51 -24.02 -3.98
C VAL A 589 -1.44 -23.47 -5.07
N LYS A 590 -2.01 -24.37 -5.88
CA LYS A 590 -2.94 -24.09 -6.97
C LYS A 590 -4.35 -24.53 -6.58
N PRO A 591 -5.17 -23.68 -5.93
CA PRO A 591 -6.53 -24.04 -5.51
C PRO A 591 -7.51 -24.10 -6.71
N TYR A 592 -8.81 -24.07 -6.45
CA TYR A 592 -9.82 -24.01 -7.52
C TYR A 592 -9.58 -22.82 -8.47
N GLN A 593 -9.66 -23.09 -9.78
CA GLN A 593 -9.62 -22.09 -10.84
C GLN A 593 -10.48 -22.54 -12.04
N PRO A 594 -11.09 -21.61 -12.81
CA PRO A 594 -11.65 -21.94 -14.11
C PRO A 594 -10.63 -22.60 -15.05
N LYS A 595 -11.09 -23.61 -15.79
CA LYS A 595 -10.27 -24.36 -16.76
C LYS A 595 -9.90 -23.50 -17.98
N GLY A 596 -8.74 -23.77 -18.59
CA GLY A 596 -8.35 -23.19 -19.89
C GLY A 596 -7.61 -21.86 -19.85
N LEU A 597 -7.51 -21.20 -18.69
CA LEU A 597 -6.90 -19.87 -18.59
C LEU A 597 -5.39 -19.88 -18.85
N TRP A 598 -4.67 -20.89 -18.36
CA TRP A 598 -3.21 -20.97 -18.55
C TRP A 598 -2.86 -21.40 -19.97
N GLU A 599 -3.65 -22.32 -20.51
CA GLU A 599 -3.49 -22.91 -21.83
C GLU A 599 -3.69 -21.87 -22.94
N MET A 600 -4.60 -20.90 -22.75
CA MET A 600 -4.84 -19.80 -23.70
C MET A 600 -3.76 -18.72 -23.69
N ALA A 601 -3.03 -18.58 -22.58
CA ALA A 601 -2.13 -17.44 -22.34
C ALA A 601 -0.64 -17.82 -22.25
N THR A 602 -0.31 -19.08 -22.55
CA THR A 602 1.06 -19.59 -22.57
C THR A 602 1.53 -19.85 -24.00
N SER A 603 2.85 -19.92 -24.22
CA SER A 603 3.47 -20.31 -25.49
C SER A 603 3.33 -21.80 -25.83
N GLY A 604 2.54 -22.55 -25.05
CA GLY A 604 2.33 -24.00 -25.20
C GLY A 604 3.49 -24.86 -24.69
N ARG A 605 4.43 -24.28 -23.94
CA ARG A 605 5.67 -24.92 -23.47
C ARG A 605 5.87 -24.72 -21.97
N GLY A 606 6.67 -25.59 -21.37
CA GLY A 606 7.10 -25.50 -19.97
C GLY A 606 6.14 -26.09 -18.93
N SER A 607 6.63 -26.20 -17.71
CA SER A 607 5.94 -26.77 -16.54
C SER A 607 4.67 -26.04 -16.13
N LEU A 608 4.51 -24.79 -16.57
CA LEU A 608 3.33 -23.93 -16.29
C LEU A 608 2.40 -23.77 -17.50
N MET A 609 2.47 -24.64 -18.51
CA MET A 609 1.57 -24.59 -19.67
C MET A 609 0.11 -24.95 -19.35
N THR A 610 -0.11 -25.77 -18.32
CA THR A 610 -1.43 -26.28 -17.94
C THR A 610 -1.66 -26.04 -16.46
N TYR A 611 -2.87 -25.62 -16.08
CA TYR A 611 -3.21 -25.48 -14.67
C TYR A 611 -3.53 -26.85 -14.06
N ILE A 612 -2.65 -27.33 -13.19
CA ILE A 612 -2.88 -28.56 -12.42
C ILE A 612 -3.26 -28.16 -11.00
N GLN A 613 -4.53 -28.38 -10.65
CA GLN A 613 -5.07 -28.09 -9.32
C GLN A 613 -4.44 -29.01 -8.27
N ASP A 614 -4.07 -28.45 -7.12
CA ASP A 614 -3.65 -29.22 -5.94
C ASP A 614 -4.86 -29.76 -5.17
N HIS A 615 -4.66 -30.74 -4.30
CA HIS A 615 -5.76 -31.45 -3.63
C HIS A 615 -5.58 -31.48 -2.10
N ASN A 616 -6.60 -31.96 -1.39
CA ASN A 616 -6.57 -32.15 0.06
C ASN A 616 -6.30 -30.83 0.82
N GLN A 617 -5.43 -30.85 1.84
CA GLN A 617 -5.12 -29.68 2.68
C GLN A 617 -4.52 -28.49 1.93
N ASP A 618 -4.01 -28.71 0.70
CA ASP A 618 -3.48 -27.65 -0.13
C ASP A 618 -4.58 -26.73 -0.69
N LEU A 619 -5.79 -27.26 -0.89
CA LEU A 619 -6.95 -26.48 -1.29
C LEU A 619 -7.42 -25.50 -0.21
N TYR A 620 -6.96 -25.64 1.03
CA TYR A 620 -7.43 -24.85 2.17
C TYR A 620 -6.32 -24.00 2.79
N ARG A 621 -5.20 -23.80 2.09
CA ARG A 621 -4.18 -22.84 2.53
C ARG A 621 -4.65 -21.40 2.38
N ARG A 622 -4.05 -20.54 3.20
CA ARG A 622 -4.24 -19.08 3.15
C ARG A 622 -3.97 -18.50 1.76
N GLY A 623 -4.65 -17.41 1.43
CA GLY A 623 -4.56 -16.71 0.14
C GLY A 623 -3.16 -16.27 -0.24
N MET A 624 -2.31 -15.92 0.72
CA MET A 624 -0.92 -15.53 0.42
C MET A 624 -0.05 -16.68 -0.13
N TYR A 625 -0.51 -17.92 -0.03
CA TYR A 625 0.15 -19.11 -0.57
C TYR A 625 -0.42 -19.55 -1.92
N VAL A 626 -1.41 -18.83 -2.46
CA VAL A 626 -1.91 -19.14 -3.80
C VAL A 626 -0.83 -18.78 -4.82
N PHE A 627 -0.57 -19.72 -5.72
CA PHE A 627 0.45 -19.62 -6.75
C PHE A 627 0.21 -18.42 -7.67
N ILE A 628 1.20 -17.54 -7.80
CA ILE A 628 1.14 -16.37 -8.67
C ILE A 628 1.97 -16.61 -9.93
N LYS A 629 1.29 -16.95 -11.03
CA LYS A 629 1.85 -16.89 -12.39
C LYS A 629 1.71 -15.47 -12.92
N ARG A 630 2.81 -14.77 -13.22
CA ARG A 630 2.76 -13.33 -13.58
C ARG A 630 1.94 -13.04 -14.83
N THR A 631 2.06 -13.90 -15.84
CA THR A 631 1.29 -13.75 -17.09
C THR A 631 -0.19 -14.05 -16.94
N VAL A 632 -0.57 -14.88 -15.96
CA VAL A 632 -1.96 -15.29 -15.70
C VAL A 632 -2.20 -15.39 -14.19
N PRO A 633 -2.29 -14.27 -13.47
CA PRO A 633 -2.49 -14.30 -12.03
C PRO A 633 -3.86 -14.90 -11.66
N PRO A 634 -4.07 -15.34 -10.40
CA PRO A 634 -5.33 -15.96 -9.98
C PRO A 634 -6.54 -15.04 -10.24
N PRO A 635 -7.54 -15.47 -11.02
CA PRO A 635 -8.58 -14.59 -11.55
C PRO A 635 -9.49 -14.02 -10.46
N SER A 636 -9.85 -14.83 -9.46
CA SER A 636 -10.66 -14.35 -8.32
C SER A 636 -9.90 -13.30 -7.51
N MET A 637 -8.58 -13.44 -7.35
CA MET A 637 -7.77 -12.45 -6.63
C MET A 637 -7.64 -11.14 -7.40
N LEU A 638 -7.50 -11.19 -8.73
CA LEU A 638 -7.49 -9.97 -9.56
C LEU A 638 -8.81 -9.20 -9.47
N ILE A 639 -9.95 -9.90 -9.41
CA ILE A 639 -11.26 -9.26 -9.20
C ILE A 639 -11.32 -8.54 -7.84
N PHE A 640 -10.58 -9.01 -6.85
CA PHE A 640 -10.39 -8.38 -5.53
C PHE A 640 -9.11 -7.51 -5.44
N ASP A 641 -8.71 -6.90 -6.56
CA ASP A 641 -7.64 -5.90 -6.65
C ASP A 641 -6.26 -6.40 -6.19
N ALA A 642 -5.97 -7.70 -6.32
CA ALA A 642 -4.63 -8.22 -6.04
C ALA A 642 -3.59 -7.70 -7.05
N SER A 643 -2.36 -7.51 -6.57
CA SER A 643 -1.23 -7.15 -7.42
C SER A 643 -0.93 -8.26 -8.44
N ASN A 644 -0.69 -7.87 -9.70
CA ASN A 644 -0.21 -8.78 -10.74
C ASN A 644 1.30 -9.10 -10.62
N ARG A 645 2.01 -8.43 -9.69
CA ARG A 645 3.45 -8.63 -9.40
C ARG A 645 4.38 -8.29 -10.58
N ASP A 646 3.93 -7.50 -11.54
CA ASP A 646 4.77 -7.07 -12.67
C ASP A 646 5.79 -5.99 -12.28
N GLN A 647 5.38 -5.08 -11.38
CA GLN A 647 6.16 -3.93 -10.95
C GLN A 647 6.03 -3.72 -9.44
N CYS A 648 6.91 -2.91 -8.86
CA CYS A 648 6.82 -2.55 -7.45
C CYS A 648 5.51 -1.80 -7.16
N GLU A 649 4.68 -2.39 -6.32
CA GLU A 649 3.38 -1.83 -5.93
C GLU A 649 3.37 -1.54 -4.43
N VAL A 650 3.46 -0.26 -4.06
CA VAL A 650 3.45 0.21 -2.67
C VAL A 650 2.03 0.52 -2.17
N GLN A 651 1.05 0.55 -3.08
CA GLN A 651 -0.36 0.80 -2.80
C GLN A 651 -1.19 0.08 -3.86
N ARG A 652 -2.11 -0.79 -3.41
CA ARG A 652 -3.10 -1.42 -4.28
C ARG A 652 -4.28 -0.49 -4.51
N GLY A 653 -4.91 -0.65 -5.67
CA GLY A 653 -6.28 -0.18 -5.88
C GLY A 653 -7.24 -0.84 -4.89
N ARG A 654 -8.38 -0.18 -4.65
CA ARG A 654 -9.50 -0.76 -3.88
C ARG A 654 -10.80 -0.41 -4.57
N THR A 655 -11.48 -1.41 -5.08
CA THR A 655 -12.73 -1.26 -5.81
C THR A 655 -13.88 -1.97 -5.11
N ASN A 656 -15.10 -1.56 -5.44
CA ASN A 656 -16.32 -2.25 -5.05
C ASN A 656 -17.13 -2.51 -6.33
N THR A 657 -17.01 -3.71 -6.88
CA THR A 657 -17.63 -4.06 -8.17
C THR A 657 -18.66 -5.18 -8.02
N PRO A 658 -19.71 -5.22 -8.87
CA PRO A 658 -20.64 -6.35 -8.90
C PRO A 658 -19.97 -7.70 -9.17
N LEU A 659 -18.83 -7.72 -9.88
CA LEU A 659 -18.06 -8.94 -10.14
C LEU A 659 -17.56 -9.59 -8.84
N GLN A 660 -17.16 -8.80 -7.85
CA GLN A 660 -16.75 -9.33 -6.55
C GLN A 660 -17.90 -10.06 -5.84
N ALA A 661 -19.12 -9.53 -5.90
CA ALA A 661 -20.31 -10.22 -5.38
C ALA A 661 -20.60 -11.52 -6.15
N LEU A 662 -20.45 -11.50 -7.48
CA LEU A 662 -20.61 -12.71 -8.29
C LEU A 662 -19.56 -13.78 -7.97
N VAL A 663 -18.32 -13.40 -7.64
CA VAL A 663 -17.30 -14.35 -7.15
C VAL A 663 -17.76 -14.97 -5.83
N MET A 664 -18.22 -14.16 -4.86
CA MET A 664 -18.73 -14.70 -3.59
C MET A 664 -19.93 -15.63 -3.75
N MET A 665 -20.74 -15.43 -4.79
CA MET A 665 -21.86 -16.31 -5.10
C MET A 665 -21.46 -17.60 -5.83
N ASN A 666 -20.38 -17.62 -6.61
CA ASN A 666 -20.16 -18.70 -7.58
C ASN A 666 -18.83 -19.45 -7.41
N ASP A 667 -17.86 -18.86 -6.72
CA ASP A 667 -16.55 -19.49 -6.56
C ASP A 667 -16.68 -20.81 -5.78
N PRO A 668 -16.15 -21.94 -6.30
CA PRO A 668 -16.21 -23.23 -5.63
C PRO A 668 -15.71 -23.18 -4.18
N HIS A 669 -14.73 -22.32 -3.88
CA HIS A 669 -14.21 -22.09 -2.55
C HIS A 669 -15.27 -21.59 -1.56
N VAL A 670 -16.07 -20.61 -1.96
CA VAL A 670 -17.10 -20.01 -1.10
C VAL A 670 -18.29 -20.95 -0.96
N MET A 671 -18.67 -21.60 -2.06
CA MET A 671 -19.74 -22.59 -2.07
C MET A 671 -19.40 -23.79 -1.17
N GLU A 672 -18.21 -24.35 -1.32
CA GLU A 672 -17.76 -25.45 -0.48
C GLU A 672 -17.68 -25.05 0.99
N SER A 673 -17.10 -23.88 1.31
CA SER A 673 -17.01 -23.40 2.69
C SER A 673 -18.40 -23.19 3.31
N SER A 674 -19.36 -22.71 2.51
CA SER A 674 -20.76 -22.58 2.93
C SER A 674 -21.39 -23.96 3.21
N ARG A 675 -21.10 -24.95 2.37
CA ARG A 675 -21.56 -26.34 2.55
C ARG A 675 -20.99 -26.96 3.83
N VAL A 676 -19.70 -26.78 4.08
CA VAL A 676 -19.02 -27.36 5.24
C VAL A 676 -19.53 -26.70 6.52
N LEU A 677 -19.60 -25.37 6.57
CA LEU A 677 -20.16 -24.66 7.72
C LEU A 677 -21.62 -25.06 7.98
N ALA A 678 -22.44 -25.18 6.95
CA ALA A 678 -23.82 -25.66 7.07
C ALA A 678 -23.87 -27.08 7.65
N SER A 679 -22.96 -27.96 7.22
CA SER A 679 -22.91 -29.35 7.69
C SER A 679 -22.52 -29.42 9.18
N HIS A 680 -21.50 -28.65 9.60
CA HIS A 680 -21.10 -28.55 11.00
C HIS A 680 -22.25 -28.04 11.87
N LEU A 681 -22.88 -26.94 11.48
CA LEU A 681 -23.96 -26.32 12.25
C LEU A 681 -25.25 -27.15 12.27
N SER A 682 -25.53 -27.92 11.22
CA SER A 682 -26.71 -28.80 11.16
C SER A 682 -26.58 -30.02 12.06
N ALA A 683 -25.36 -30.39 12.46
CA ALA A 683 -25.11 -31.47 13.42
C ALA A 683 -25.30 -31.03 14.87
N GLU A 684 -25.32 -29.72 15.15
CA GLU A 684 -25.52 -29.17 16.48
C GLU A 684 -26.99 -29.24 16.92
N LYS A 685 -27.22 -29.47 18.22
CA LYS A 685 -28.57 -29.40 18.81
C LYS A 685 -28.92 -27.95 19.10
N GLY A 686 -29.98 -27.42 18.50
CA GLY A 686 -30.44 -26.06 18.75
C GLY A 686 -31.63 -25.66 17.88
N SER A 687 -32.24 -24.52 18.20
CA SER A 687 -33.23 -23.89 17.33
C SER A 687 -32.53 -23.26 16.11
N LEU A 688 -33.28 -23.06 15.03
CA LEU A 688 -32.80 -22.38 13.83
C LEU A 688 -32.21 -21.00 14.17
N ASP A 689 -32.83 -20.27 15.09
CA ASP A 689 -32.39 -18.94 15.51
C ASP A 689 -30.97 -18.97 16.12
N VAL A 690 -30.67 -19.98 16.96
CA VAL A 690 -29.34 -20.20 17.54
C VAL A 690 -28.31 -20.55 16.46
N VAL A 691 -28.69 -21.41 15.51
CA VAL A 691 -27.84 -21.83 14.39
C VAL A 691 -27.49 -20.64 13.49
N LEU A 692 -28.48 -19.85 13.10
CA LEU A 692 -28.29 -18.66 12.27
C LEU A 692 -27.47 -17.59 13.00
N ALA A 693 -27.70 -17.37 14.29
CA ALA A 693 -26.90 -16.45 15.09
C ALA A 693 -25.43 -16.90 15.17
N LYS A 694 -25.17 -18.21 15.31
CA LYS A 694 -23.80 -18.75 15.31
C LYS A 694 -23.11 -18.57 13.96
N ALA A 695 -23.80 -18.89 12.85
CA ALA A 695 -23.28 -18.64 11.50
C ALA A 695 -22.93 -17.16 11.30
N PHE A 696 -23.83 -16.26 11.70
CA PHE A 696 -23.64 -14.82 11.60
C PHE A 696 -22.45 -14.34 12.42
N ARG A 697 -22.27 -14.84 13.65
CA ARG A 697 -21.10 -14.52 14.48
C ARG A 697 -19.78 -15.05 13.91
N LYS A 698 -19.78 -16.21 13.23
CA LYS A 698 -18.55 -16.74 12.60
C LYS A 698 -18.12 -15.94 11.37
N ILE A 699 -19.08 -15.37 10.63
CA ILE A 699 -18.81 -14.64 9.38
C ILE A 699 -18.73 -13.13 9.64
N ILE A 700 -19.77 -12.54 10.22
CA ILE A 700 -19.86 -11.10 10.42
C ILE A 700 -19.10 -10.63 11.68
N CYS A 701 -18.86 -11.53 12.64
CA CYS A 701 -18.13 -11.28 13.90
C CYS A 701 -18.84 -10.36 14.91
N ARG A 702 -20.17 -10.32 14.85
CA ARG A 702 -21.07 -9.73 15.87
C ARG A 702 -22.37 -10.51 15.95
N LYS A 703 -23.21 -10.23 16.93
CA LYS A 703 -24.59 -10.77 16.95
C LYS A 703 -25.44 -10.17 15.82
N PRO A 704 -26.34 -10.96 15.19
CA PRO A 704 -27.32 -10.40 14.27
C PRO A 704 -28.33 -9.55 15.04
N SER A 705 -28.79 -8.47 14.42
CA SER A 705 -29.98 -7.76 14.87
C SER A 705 -31.23 -8.62 14.68
N GLU A 706 -32.30 -8.29 15.39
CA GLU A 706 -33.59 -8.98 15.26
C GLU A 706 -34.11 -8.96 13.81
N LYS A 707 -33.97 -7.82 13.12
CA LYS A 707 -34.36 -7.67 11.71
C LYS A 707 -33.55 -8.58 10.79
N GLU A 708 -32.23 -8.65 10.97
CA GLU A 708 -31.37 -9.54 10.18
C GLU A 708 -31.75 -11.00 10.40
N LEU A 709 -31.99 -11.40 11.66
CA LEU A 709 -32.37 -12.77 12.00
C LEU A 709 -33.71 -13.17 11.36
N ILE A 710 -34.71 -12.28 11.37
CA ILE A 710 -36.01 -12.50 10.71
C ILE A 710 -35.84 -12.71 9.20
N ILE A 711 -35.00 -11.89 8.55
CA ILE A 711 -34.74 -12.00 7.10
C ILE A 711 -34.05 -13.32 6.78
N LEU A 712 -33.01 -13.70 7.53
CA LEU A 712 -32.28 -14.94 7.33
C LEU A 712 -33.17 -16.16 7.55
N LYS A 713 -34.02 -16.14 8.59
CA LYS A 713 -34.98 -17.22 8.87
C LYS A 713 -35.99 -17.41 7.73
N ARG A 714 -36.57 -16.30 7.24
CA ARG A 714 -37.49 -16.34 6.10
C ARG A 714 -36.82 -16.89 4.84
N TYR A 715 -35.59 -16.44 4.57
CA TYR A 715 -34.82 -16.94 3.42
C TYR A 715 -34.54 -18.43 3.54
N PHE A 716 -34.10 -18.89 4.71
CA PHE A 716 -33.90 -20.32 5.00
C PHE A 716 -35.17 -21.15 4.78
N GLU A 717 -36.32 -20.70 5.31
CA GLU A 717 -37.60 -21.41 5.18
C GLU A 717 -38.04 -21.53 3.71
N ASN A 718 -37.84 -20.46 2.93
CA ASN A 718 -38.11 -20.45 1.49
C ASN A 718 -37.21 -21.43 0.72
N GLU A 719 -35.90 -21.40 0.98
CA GLU A 719 -34.95 -22.33 0.35
C GLU A 719 -35.27 -23.77 0.73
N GLN A 720 -35.61 -24.03 2.00
CA GLN A 720 -35.99 -25.37 2.44
C GLN A 720 -37.26 -25.86 1.74
N ALA A 721 -38.27 -25.00 1.57
CA ALA A 721 -39.48 -25.33 0.81
C ALA A 721 -39.19 -25.56 -0.68
N SER A 722 -38.28 -24.79 -1.27
CA SER A 722 -37.81 -24.95 -2.65
C SER A 722 -37.14 -26.30 -2.86
N PHE A 723 -36.18 -26.68 -2.00
CA PHE A 723 -35.50 -27.97 -2.10
C PHE A 723 -36.42 -29.17 -1.87
N LYS A 724 -37.47 -29.03 -1.03
CA LYS A 724 -38.50 -30.07 -0.87
C LYS A 724 -39.29 -30.31 -2.17
N LYS A 725 -39.52 -29.26 -2.97
CA LYS A 725 -40.18 -29.37 -4.28
C LYS A 725 -39.25 -29.94 -5.36
N GLU A 726 -37.96 -29.66 -5.26
CA GLU A 726 -36.94 -30.08 -6.25
C GLU A 726 -35.73 -30.78 -5.61
N PRO A 727 -35.88 -32.03 -5.09
CA PRO A 727 -34.82 -32.72 -4.37
C PRO A 727 -33.53 -32.92 -5.19
N ASN A 728 -33.64 -33.04 -6.51
CA ASN A 728 -32.51 -33.24 -7.42
C ASN A 728 -31.50 -32.08 -7.38
N LYS A 729 -31.93 -30.86 -7.00
CA LYS A 729 -31.03 -29.70 -6.89
C LYS A 729 -30.04 -29.84 -5.74
N ILE A 730 -30.40 -30.57 -4.68
CA ILE A 730 -29.56 -30.78 -3.50
C ILE A 730 -28.29 -31.54 -3.86
N GLU A 731 -28.43 -32.60 -4.66
CA GLU A 731 -27.29 -33.44 -4.99
C GLU A 731 -26.23 -32.66 -5.78
N LYS A 732 -26.65 -31.81 -6.72
CA LYS A 732 -25.74 -30.93 -7.46
C LYS A 732 -25.04 -29.92 -6.54
N LEU A 733 -25.80 -29.29 -5.64
CA LEU A 733 -25.29 -28.28 -4.72
C LEU A 733 -24.31 -28.87 -3.68
N MET A 734 -24.66 -30.00 -3.09
CA MET A 734 -23.86 -30.68 -2.06
C MET A 734 -22.63 -31.42 -2.63
N LYS A 735 -22.49 -31.49 -3.97
CA LYS A 735 -21.32 -32.05 -4.65
C LYS A 735 -20.20 -31.04 -4.90
N ILE A 736 -20.40 -29.75 -4.62
CA ILE A 736 -19.39 -28.71 -4.85
C ILE A 736 -18.24 -28.85 -3.84
N GLY A 737 -17.01 -28.84 -4.36
CA GLY A 737 -15.78 -28.95 -3.58
C GLY A 737 -15.31 -30.39 -3.32
N GLU A 738 -14.10 -30.52 -2.79
CA GLU A 738 -13.41 -31.78 -2.48
C GLU A 738 -13.44 -32.16 -0.98
N TYR A 739 -13.74 -31.21 -0.10
CA TYR A 739 -13.78 -31.39 1.34
C TYR A 739 -14.74 -32.51 1.68
N LYS A 740 -14.30 -33.41 2.56
CA LYS A 740 -15.01 -34.66 2.87
C LYS A 740 -16.49 -34.38 3.16
N LYS A 741 -17.35 -35.13 2.48
CA LYS A 741 -18.80 -35.05 2.66
C LYS A 741 -19.17 -35.82 3.91
N ASP A 742 -20.10 -35.26 4.69
CA ASP A 742 -20.86 -36.01 5.67
C ASP A 742 -22.15 -36.51 5.01
N PRO A 743 -22.31 -37.82 4.74
CA PRO A 743 -23.54 -38.36 4.16
C PRO A 743 -24.78 -38.05 5.01
N GLY A 744 -24.62 -37.96 6.34
CA GLY A 744 -25.69 -37.60 7.26
C GLY A 744 -26.20 -36.17 7.09
N ALA A 745 -25.37 -35.29 6.53
CA ALA A 745 -25.67 -33.88 6.29
C ALA A 745 -26.40 -33.61 4.96
N ILE A 746 -26.62 -34.62 4.10
CA ILE A 746 -27.35 -34.43 2.82
C ILE A 746 -28.87 -34.41 3.09
N ARG A 747 -29.38 -33.26 3.53
CA ARG A 747 -30.80 -33.05 3.86
C ARG A 747 -31.27 -31.69 3.37
N PHE A 748 -32.59 -31.53 3.20
CA PHE A 748 -33.22 -30.24 2.86
C PHE A 748 -32.79 -29.11 3.80
N TYR A 749 -32.67 -29.41 5.09
CA TYR A 749 -32.24 -28.47 6.12
C TYR A 749 -30.82 -27.93 5.84
N THR A 750 -29.84 -28.82 5.65
CA THR A 750 -28.45 -28.42 5.40
C THR A 750 -28.29 -27.65 4.10
N ALA A 751 -29.00 -28.05 3.04
CA ALA A 751 -28.95 -27.36 1.75
C ALA A 751 -29.51 -25.93 1.85
N ALA A 752 -30.62 -25.74 2.56
CA ALA A 752 -31.17 -24.41 2.84
C ALA A 752 -30.23 -23.57 3.73
N LEU A 753 -29.59 -24.21 4.72
CA LEU A 753 -28.61 -23.53 5.58
C LEU A 753 -27.37 -23.09 4.78
N MET A 754 -26.89 -23.93 3.86
CA MET A 754 -25.79 -23.61 2.95
C MET A 754 -26.09 -22.36 2.11
N GLN A 755 -27.27 -22.28 1.49
CA GLN A 755 -27.70 -21.09 0.75
C GLN A 755 -27.78 -19.85 1.65
N THR A 756 -28.30 -20.02 2.88
CA THR A 756 -28.39 -18.93 3.84
C THR A 756 -27.00 -18.43 4.28
N ILE A 757 -26.04 -19.34 4.48
CA ILE A 757 -24.65 -18.99 4.79
C ILE A 757 -23.97 -18.28 3.62
N GLN A 758 -24.18 -18.75 2.39
CA GLN A 758 -23.68 -18.10 1.19
C GLN A 758 -24.22 -16.66 1.07
N LEU A 759 -25.49 -16.44 1.40
CA LEU A 759 -26.08 -15.10 1.49
C LEU A 759 -25.35 -14.23 2.51
N ILE A 760 -25.01 -14.76 3.69
CA ILE A 760 -24.24 -14.03 4.73
C ILE A 760 -22.84 -13.67 4.22
N TYR A 761 -22.13 -14.60 3.55
CA TYR A 761 -20.82 -14.29 2.94
C TYR A 761 -20.88 -13.19 1.88
N ASN A 762 -22.01 -13.08 1.19
CA ASN A 762 -22.21 -12.06 0.16
C ASN A 762 -22.68 -10.71 0.72
N MET A 763 -22.84 -10.57 2.04
CA MET A 763 -23.07 -9.28 2.67
C MET A 763 -21.82 -8.40 2.55
N GLU A 764 -22.02 -7.10 2.32
CA GLU A 764 -20.92 -6.14 2.26
C GLU A 764 -20.06 -6.17 3.54
N GLU A 765 -20.70 -6.28 4.70
CA GLU A 765 -20.04 -6.34 6.01
C GLU A 765 -19.15 -7.58 6.20
N ALA A 766 -19.40 -8.69 5.49
CA ALA A 766 -18.53 -9.87 5.54
C ALA A 766 -17.14 -9.57 4.91
N LEU A 767 -17.08 -8.60 4.00
CA LEU A 767 -15.88 -8.26 3.23
C LEU A 767 -15.25 -6.93 3.66
N ILE A 768 -15.73 -6.32 4.74
CA ILE A 768 -15.25 -5.02 5.23
C ILE A 768 -14.74 -5.13 6.67
N ARG A 769 -13.62 -4.45 6.90
CA ARG A 769 -13.12 -4.04 8.22
C ARG A 769 -13.86 -2.78 8.62
N VAL A 770 -14.71 -2.88 9.64
CA VAL A 770 -15.56 -1.79 10.18
C VAL A 770 -15.18 -1.46 11.61
#